data_AF-A0AAT9HA44-F1
#
_entry.id   AF-A0AAT9HA44-F1
#
_cell.length_a   1.000
_cell.length_b   1.000
_cell.length_c   1.000
_cell.angle_alpha   90.00
_cell.angle_beta   90.00
_cell.angle_gamma   90.00
#
_symmetry.space_group_name_H-M   'P 1'
#
loop_
_entity.id
_entity.type
_entity.pdbx_description
1 polymer ?
#
loop_
_entity_poly.entity_id
_entity_poly.type
_entity_poly.pdbx_seq_one_letter_code
_entity_poly.pdbx_strand_id
1 'polypeptide(L)'
;MYVSRIRVRNVRSFHGERDAALDFGRPDGSYAGWTVLAGRNGSGKTTLLRAVALALAGPGTAHRLVPSFDAWISDGADRAEAWAQVVPDPVLDVRGNGPEGSPFSEASSDPFAVELHWDRRESPRPRAAGKATRPARRTEPALSSGNGLDAQGGEVFAPGGMWDAQPSGWLLAGYGAFRRLSGGDDRQRNKPRPLTLSRLDTLFDEDVSLSDAVTWLVGQHLRALEGDGAAAELKSTALAILGDGLLPDDCRVVDVDSDGLWVERNGLRYPLREMSDGLRTVTALVVDLLRQVYESYAAARESAVPLAEDRDGHMVVPVPGVVLIDEVDAHLHVSWQRRIGPWLTAHFPSIQFLVTTHSPYICQSADPGGLVRLPGPGERTGPQVVEEDLYERVVYGSGDDAALSELFGLDSPYSEKAEALRAELVALEGTVLRGTADAAALARYTRIKRLLTSSPSARLDEMSAGLSSWSAKESGLRTRDPASDQAGADPAAARDDGVPGEVRRPRGGRTGPEGDGRGLMGPQHDRTHQGVPGAEAEPRAHGVRARAVHVLRGQPGLCRRSFRAGGGQPLRVFDWANHLLACTVCNSHHKRDTFPRDEEDGTLLLLDPTCEEPLHHLHLNLPAGSYTALSAKGAKSVEVFGLNRPVLVKGRTEAYTRARLFLGQWHLVRQRGDRDTADQIVRLAWNQPLADVLASMFHQAAHPAAAVLFAGRGTCWPS
;
A
#
# COMPACT_ATOMS: atom_id res chain seq x y z
N MET A 1 18.07 -11.27 -15.27
CA MET A 1 18.46 -11.68 -13.90
C MET A 1 17.33 -11.39 -12.92
N TYR A 2 17.10 -12.29 -11.97
CA TYR A 2 16.21 -12.09 -10.82
C TYR A 2 16.84 -12.60 -9.53
N VAL A 3 16.40 -12.08 -8.38
CA VAL A 3 16.63 -12.67 -7.05
C VAL A 3 15.37 -13.42 -6.62
N SER A 4 15.48 -14.74 -6.47
CA SER A 4 14.40 -15.57 -5.92
C SER A 4 14.40 -15.60 -4.39
N ARG A 5 15.59 -15.59 -3.76
CA ARG A 5 15.73 -15.61 -2.29
C ARG A 5 16.89 -14.76 -1.82
N ILE A 6 16.77 -14.20 -0.62
CA ILE A 6 17.84 -13.51 0.11
C ILE A 6 17.91 -14.01 1.54
N ARG A 7 19.12 -14.18 2.06
CA ARG A 7 19.41 -14.41 3.48
C ARG A 7 20.48 -13.45 3.96
N VAL A 8 20.29 -12.86 5.13
CA VAL A 8 21.25 -11.93 5.75
C VAL A 8 21.38 -12.27 7.24
N ARG A 9 22.59 -12.59 7.70
CA ARG A 9 22.88 -12.95 9.09
C ARG A 9 24.00 -12.13 9.70
N ASN A 10 23.84 -11.76 10.96
CA ASN A 10 24.78 -10.91 11.73
C ASN A 10 25.23 -9.63 10.99
N VAL A 11 24.38 -9.08 10.10
CA VAL A 11 24.64 -7.80 9.43
C VAL A 11 23.86 -6.70 10.15
N ARG A 12 24.58 -5.88 10.92
CA ARG A 12 24.06 -4.74 11.69
C ARG A 12 22.85 -5.13 12.57
N SER A 13 21.63 -4.78 12.13
CA SER A 13 20.35 -5.00 12.79
C SER A 13 19.74 -6.39 12.59
N PHE A 14 20.30 -7.19 11.68
CA PHE A 14 19.87 -8.56 11.41
C PHE A 14 20.85 -9.52 12.10
N HIS A 15 20.44 -10.08 13.25
CA HIS A 15 21.22 -11.03 14.03
C HIS A 15 20.29 -11.97 14.82
N GLY A 16 20.58 -13.28 14.80
CA GLY A 16 19.85 -14.29 15.58
C GLY A 16 18.36 -14.36 15.19
N GLU A 17 17.46 -14.14 16.17
CA GLU A 17 16.00 -14.07 15.93
C GLU A 17 15.60 -13.00 14.90
N ARG A 18 16.49 -12.05 14.57
CA ARG A 18 16.30 -10.99 13.56
C ARG A 18 16.99 -11.26 12.21
N ASP A 19 17.65 -12.39 12.01
CA ASP A 19 18.24 -12.74 10.72
C ASP A 19 17.18 -12.69 9.61
N ALA A 20 17.53 -12.15 8.44
CA ALA A 20 16.60 -12.11 7.30
C ALA A 20 16.67 -13.40 6.50
N ALA A 21 15.51 -13.94 6.14
CA ALA A 21 15.34 -15.03 5.19
C ALA A 21 14.02 -14.78 4.43
N LEU A 22 14.12 -14.30 3.20
CA LEU A 22 12.98 -13.94 2.36
C LEU A 22 12.99 -14.75 1.06
N ASP A 23 11.80 -15.10 0.62
CA ASP A 23 11.50 -15.60 -0.72
C ASP A 23 10.74 -14.50 -1.47
N PHE A 24 11.09 -14.25 -2.73
CA PHE A 24 10.50 -13.22 -3.59
C PHE A 24 9.68 -13.83 -4.73
N GLY A 25 9.46 -15.15 -4.75
CA GLY A 25 8.57 -15.78 -5.72
C GLY A 25 7.11 -15.37 -5.50
N ARG A 26 6.48 -14.81 -6.54
CA ARG A 26 5.06 -14.42 -6.51
C ARG A 26 4.10 -15.59 -6.75
N PRO A 27 2.79 -15.42 -6.46
CA PRO A 27 1.77 -16.46 -6.67
C PRO A 27 1.62 -16.95 -8.12
N ASP A 28 2.08 -16.19 -9.11
CA ASP A 28 2.12 -16.55 -10.53
C ASP A 28 3.43 -17.25 -10.96
N GLY A 29 4.41 -17.37 -10.05
CA GLY A 29 5.75 -17.89 -10.32
C GLY A 29 6.74 -16.85 -10.86
N SER A 30 6.39 -15.57 -10.93
CA SER A 30 7.26 -14.49 -11.41
C SER A 30 8.14 -13.88 -10.31
N TYR A 31 9.11 -13.07 -10.76
CA TYR A 31 9.94 -12.19 -9.91
C TYR A 31 9.91 -10.71 -10.37
N ALA A 32 9.65 -10.45 -11.66
CA ALA A 32 9.51 -9.09 -12.24
C ALA A 32 8.28 -8.35 -11.71
N GLY A 33 8.39 -7.08 -11.32
CA GLY A 33 7.33 -6.30 -10.66
C GLY A 33 7.81 -5.54 -9.40
N TRP A 34 6.88 -5.06 -8.59
CA TRP A 34 7.10 -4.13 -7.48
C TRP A 34 7.10 -4.79 -6.10
N THR A 35 8.28 -4.87 -5.47
CA THR A 35 8.46 -5.40 -4.10
C THR A 35 8.79 -4.26 -3.14
N VAL A 36 7.97 -4.08 -2.11
CA VAL A 36 8.07 -2.97 -1.14
C VAL A 36 8.53 -3.47 0.23
N LEU A 37 9.74 -3.07 0.61
CA LEU A 37 10.34 -3.25 1.93
C LEU A 37 9.85 -2.12 2.85
N ALA A 38 8.90 -2.41 3.74
CA ALA A 38 8.25 -1.42 4.61
C ALA A 38 8.53 -1.69 6.10
N GLY A 39 8.79 -0.64 6.87
CA GLY A 39 9.13 -0.76 8.29
C GLY A 39 9.53 0.56 8.96
N ARG A 40 9.34 0.64 10.28
CA ARG A 40 9.66 1.81 11.13
C ARG A 40 11.13 2.25 10.99
N ASN A 41 11.47 3.46 11.41
CA ASN A 41 12.86 3.96 11.42
C ASN A 41 13.76 2.99 12.22
N GLY A 42 14.96 2.71 11.73
CA GLY A 42 15.89 1.74 12.35
C GLY A 42 15.57 0.25 12.14
N SER A 43 14.48 -0.11 11.44
CA SER A 43 14.13 -1.51 11.12
C SER A 43 15.12 -2.25 10.20
N GLY A 44 16.06 -1.53 9.57
CA GLY A 44 17.12 -2.10 8.74
C GLY A 44 16.92 -2.01 7.22
N LYS A 45 15.86 -1.35 6.72
CA LYS A 45 15.53 -1.22 5.28
C LYS A 45 16.74 -1.01 4.34
N THR A 46 17.43 0.12 4.45
CA THR A 46 18.65 0.45 3.69
C THR A 46 19.75 -0.61 3.83
N THR A 47 19.85 -1.27 5.00
CA THR A 47 20.85 -2.31 5.23
C THR A 47 20.49 -3.60 4.50
N LEU A 48 19.22 -4.00 4.47
CA LEU A 48 18.76 -5.17 3.70
C LEU A 48 18.97 -4.90 2.20
N LEU A 49 18.58 -3.71 1.72
CA LEU A 49 18.74 -3.33 0.31
C LEU A 49 20.23 -3.28 -0.11
N ARG A 50 21.10 -2.66 0.72
CA ARG A 50 22.55 -2.67 0.50
C ARG A 50 23.15 -4.08 0.61
N ALA A 51 22.64 -4.96 1.48
CA ALA A 51 23.12 -6.34 1.58
C ALA A 51 22.79 -7.17 0.32
N VAL A 52 21.59 -7.00 -0.25
CA VAL A 52 21.23 -7.55 -1.57
C VAL A 52 22.20 -7.03 -2.64
N ALA A 53 22.40 -5.71 -2.70
CA ALA A 53 23.28 -5.08 -3.68
C ALA A 53 24.70 -5.65 -3.64
N LEU A 54 25.30 -5.77 -2.45
CA LEU A 54 26.65 -6.32 -2.30
C LEU A 54 26.72 -7.80 -2.68
N ALA A 55 25.78 -8.63 -2.23
CA ALA A 55 25.76 -10.07 -2.53
C ALA A 55 25.75 -10.33 -4.05
N LEU A 56 24.97 -9.55 -4.80
CA LEU A 56 24.93 -9.62 -6.27
C LEU A 56 26.19 -9.04 -6.91
N ALA A 57 26.71 -7.91 -6.41
CA ALA A 57 27.83 -7.19 -6.99
C ALA A 57 29.20 -7.88 -6.82
N GLY A 58 29.33 -8.80 -5.86
CA GLY A 58 30.54 -9.58 -5.61
C GLY A 58 31.64 -8.85 -4.84
N PRO A 59 32.66 -9.58 -4.35
CA PRO A 59 33.60 -9.07 -3.34
C PRO A 59 34.50 -7.93 -3.87
N GLY A 60 34.92 -8.00 -5.14
CA GLY A 60 35.77 -6.97 -5.76
C GLY A 60 35.07 -5.63 -5.97
N THR A 61 33.74 -5.65 -6.13
CA THR A 61 32.89 -4.46 -6.21
C THR A 61 32.56 -3.95 -4.81
N ALA A 62 32.20 -4.86 -3.89
CA ALA A 62 31.85 -4.54 -2.51
C ALA A 62 32.97 -3.81 -1.75
N HIS A 63 34.24 -4.22 -1.94
CA HIS A 63 35.41 -3.55 -1.37
C HIS A 63 35.63 -2.10 -1.82
N ARG A 64 34.95 -1.65 -2.89
CA ARG A 64 35.06 -0.28 -3.44
C ARG A 64 33.85 0.58 -3.12
N LEU A 65 32.66 -0.03 -3.02
CA LEU A 65 31.41 0.65 -2.62
C LEU A 65 31.36 0.98 -1.12
N VAL A 66 32.10 0.24 -0.27
CA VAL A 66 32.05 0.39 1.19
C VAL A 66 33.47 0.68 1.74
N PRO A 67 33.75 1.91 2.23
CA PRO A 67 35.06 2.28 2.75
C PRO A 67 35.51 1.54 4.02
N SER A 68 34.57 1.06 4.85
CA SER A 68 34.86 0.12 5.95
C SER A 68 33.64 -0.75 6.27
N PHE A 69 33.91 -2.02 6.53
CA PHE A 69 32.96 -3.04 6.97
C PHE A 69 32.97 -3.28 8.49
N ASP A 70 33.76 -2.52 9.28
CA ASP A 70 33.88 -2.69 10.74
C ASP A 70 32.49 -2.66 11.45
N ALA A 71 31.64 -1.73 10.99
CA ALA A 71 30.27 -1.51 11.45
C ALA A 71 29.20 -2.27 10.64
N TRP A 72 29.59 -3.24 9.81
CA TRP A 72 28.64 -4.14 9.13
C TRP A 72 28.39 -5.41 9.94
N ILE A 73 29.40 -5.99 10.58
CA ILE A 73 29.24 -7.16 11.45
C ILE A 73 28.57 -6.72 12.76
N SER A 74 27.48 -7.39 13.14
CA SER A 74 26.73 -7.11 14.38
C SER A 74 27.60 -7.15 15.63
N ASP A 75 27.14 -6.50 16.70
CA ASP A 75 27.80 -6.58 17.99
C ASP A 75 27.74 -8.02 18.53
N GLY A 76 28.80 -8.44 19.23
CA GLY A 76 28.96 -9.82 19.71
C GLY A 76 29.18 -10.91 18.65
N ALA A 77 29.17 -10.60 17.36
CA ALA A 77 29.40 -11.58 16.27
C ALA A 77 30.82 -11.47 15.68
N ASP A 78 31.46 -12.61 15.37
CA ASP A 78 32.76 -12.64 14.69
C ASP A 78 32.65 -12.74 13.15
N ARG A 79 31.49 -13.16 12.63
CA ARG A 79 31.23 -13.32 11.20
C ARG A 79 29.81 -12.89 10.82
N ALA A 80 29.68 -12.27 9.65
CA ALA A 80 28.41 -11.96 9.01
C ALA A 80 28.30 -12.58 7.60
N GLU A 81 27.07 -12.77 7.12
CA GLU A 81 26.70 -13.48 5.89
C GLU A 81 25.64 -12.67 5.12
N ALA A 82 25.82 -12.49 3.81
CA ALA A 82 24.78 -12.07 2.88
C ALA A 82 24.77 -13.01 1.67
N TRP A 83 23.71 -13.81 1.55
CA TRP A 83 23.54 -14.88 0.56
C TRP A 83 22.28 -14.61 -0.27
N ALA A 84 22.35 -14.76 -1.59
CA ALA A 84 21.20 -14.62 -2.48
C ALA A 84 21.13 -15.78 -3.50
N GLN A 85 19.91 -16.18 -3.87
CA GLN A 85 19.66 -17.13 -4.96
C GLN A 85 19.25 -16.37 -6.22
N VAL A 86 20.14 -16.36 -7.21
CA VAL A 86 19.98 -15.70 -8.50
C VAL A 86 19.34 -16.67 -9.49
N VAL A 87 18.29 -16.21 -10.18
CA VAL A 87 17.67 -16.91 -11.31
C VAL A 87 18.11 -16.19 -12.59
N PRO A 88 18.87 -16.83 -13.49
CA PRO A 88 19.23 -16.23 -14.76
C PRO A 88 18.04 -16.26 -15.73
N ASP A 89 17.96 -15.25 -16.60
CA ASP A 89 17.08 -15.28 -17.78
C ASP A 89 17.69 -16.16 -18.89
N PRO A 90 16.95 -17.14 -19.44
CA PRO A 90 17.48 -18.11 -20.41
C PRO A 90 17.85 -17.52 -21.78
N VAL A 91 17.44 -16.29 -22.10
CA VAL A 91 17.61 -15.65 -23.42
C VAL A 91 18.55 -14.45 -23.35
N LEU A 92 18.63 -13.78 -22.20
CA LEU A 92 19.32 -12.49 -22.04
C LEU A 92 20.50 -12.52 -21.06
N ASP A 93 20.51 -13.38 -20.04
CA ASP A 93 21.59 -13.47 -19.05
C ASP A 93 22.70 -14.46 -19.50
N VAL A 94 23.36 -14.15 -20.61
CA VAL A 94 24.39 -15.05 -21.18
C VAL A 94 25.62 -15.11 -20.25
N ARG A 95 26.02 -16.33 -19.87
CA ARG A 95 27.33 -16.57 -19.22
C ARG A 95 28.43 -16.51 -20.28
N GLY A 96 29.54 -15.84 -19.97
CA GLY A 96 30.55 -15.47 -20.97
C GLY A 96 31.22 -16.67 -21.66
N ASN A 97 31.75 -16.45 -22.87
CA ASN A 97 32.44 -17.48 -23.67
C ASN A 97 33.66 -18.07 -22.94
N GLY A 98 33.45 -19.17 -22.23
CA GLY A 98 34.51 -20.06 -21.76
C GLY A 98 35.19 -20.79 -22.92
N PRO A 99 36.38 -21.39 -22.70
CA PRO A 99 37.05 -22.19 -23.72
C PRO A 99 36.21 -23.42 -24.12
N GLU A 100 36.31 -23.82 -25.40
CA GLU A 100 35.60 -24.98 -25.95
C GLU A 100 35.87 -26.26 -25.14
N GLY A 101 34.83 -27.05 -24.91
CA GLY A 101 34.89 -28.27 -24.08
C GLY A 101 34.75 -28.03 -22.57
N SER A 102 34.65 -26.77 -22.13
CA SER A 102 34.16 -26.44 -20.77
C SER A 102 32.70 -26.89 -20.58
N PRO A 103 32.32 -27.49 -19.44
CA PRO A 103 30.92 -27.80 -19.12
C PRO A 103 30.05 -26.55 -18.89
N PHE A 104 30.62 -25.35 -19.09
CA PHE A 104 29.96 -24.05 -18.96
C PHE A 104 29.80 -23.32 -20.32
N SER A 105 29.97 -24.01 -21.45
CA SER A 105 29.75 -23.45 -22.80
C SER A 105 28.28 -23.51 -23.28
N GLU A 106 27.33 -23.80 -22.39
CA GLU A 106 25.90 -23.87 -22.69
C GLU A 106 25.10 -22.93 -21.78
N ALA A 107 24.01 -22.36 -22.32
CA ALA A 107 23.14 -21.42 -21.61
C ALA A 107 22.27 -22.14 -20.56
N SER A 108 22.80 -22.28 -19.34
CA SER A 108 22.10 -22.84 -18.18
C SER A 108 21.18 -21.80 -17.53
N SER A 109 19.87 -22.10 -17.51
CA SER A 109 18.83 -21.36 -16.81
C SER A 109 18.73 -21.69 -15.31
N ASP A 110 19.62 -22.54 -14.80
CA ASP A 110 19.55 -23.06 -13.43
C ASP A 110 19.84 -21.98 -12.39
N PRO A 111 18.98 -21.83 -11.36
CA PRO A 111 19.22 -20.91 -10.26
C PRO A 111 20.51 -21.24 -9.50
N PHE A 112 21.37 -20.25 -9.32
CA PHE A 112 22.65 -20.37 -8.63
C PHE A 112 22.72 -19.44 -7.42
N ALA A 113 23.66 -19.70 -6.51
CA ALA A 113 23.84 -18.90 -5.30
C ALA A 113 25.00 -17.90 -5.45
N VAL A 114 24.82 -16.69 -4.93
CA VAL A 114 25.89 -15.72 -4.65
C VAL A 114 25.95 -15.44 -3.16
N GLU A 115 27.14 -15.23 -2.62
CA GLU A 115 27.32 -15.07 -1.17
C GLU A 115 28.57 -14.28 -0.84
N LEU A 116 28.45 -13.39 0.14
CA LEU A 116 29.55 -12.69 0.77
C LEU A 116 29.58 -12.98 2.27
N HIS A 117 30.77 -13.33 2.77
CA HIS A 117 31.08 -13.40 4.20
C HIS A 117 31.97 -12.24 4.60
N TRP A 118 31.79 -11.77 5.84
CA TRP A 118 32.70 -10.82 6.49
C TRP A 118 33.21 -11.43 7.80
N ASP A 119 34.50 -11.81 7.85
CA ASP A 119 35.15 -12.35 9.05
C ASP A 119 35.92 -11.25 9.82
N ARG A 120 35.75 -11.10 11.14
CA ARG A 120 36.61 -10.25 12.00
C ARG A 120 38.00 -10.88 12.20
N ARG A 121 38.86 -10.84 11.18
CA ARG A 121 40.21 -11.44 11.22
C ARG A 121 41.19 -10.59 12.03
N GLU A 122 41.91 -11.19 12.98
CA GLU A 122 43.10 -10.56 13.56
C GLU A 122 44.21 -10.46 12.50
N SER A 123 44.68 -9.25 12.23
CA SER A 123 45.79 -9.00 11.28
C SER A 123 47.07 -9.72 11.73
N PRO A 124 47.68 -10.59 10.90
CA PRO A 124 48.96 -11.22 11.22
C PRO A 124 50.06 -10.18 11.44
N ARG A 125 50.95 -10.41 12.42
CA ARG A 125 52.08 -9.52 12.67
C ARG A 125 52.94 -9.37 11.40
N PRO A 126 53.23 -8.14 10.92
CA PRO A 126 54.31 -7.96 9.96
C PRO A 126 55.63 -8.45 10.59
N ARG A 127 56.35 -9.36 9.92
CA ARG A 127 57.67 -9.84 10.36
C ARG A 127 58.75 -8.80 10.10
N ALA A 128 58.68 -7.67 10.79
CA ALA A 128 59.69 -6.61 10.80
C ALA A 128 60.30 -6.49 12.21
N ALA A 129 61.61 -6.33 12.29
CA ALA A 129 62.34 -6.36 13.56
C ALA A 129 62.35 -5.00 14.27
N GLY A 130 62.13 -5.01 15.59
CA GLY A 130 62.77 -4.06 16.50
C GLY A 130 62.19 -2.64 16.61
N LYS A 131 60.94 -2.51 17.09
CA LYS A 131 60.57 -1.50 18.12
C LYS A 131 59.16 -1.76 18.67
N ALA A 132 58.97 -1.52 19.96
CA ALA A 132 57.70 -1.74 20.65
C ALA A 132 56.83 -0.47 20.62
N THR A 133 55.83 -0.42 19.75
CA THR A 133 54.70 0.51 19.80
C THR A 133 53.45 -0.22 20.28
N ARG A 134 52.52 0.49 20.95
CA ARG A 134 51.26 -0.11 21.43
C ARG A 134 50.40 -0.53 20.23
N PRO A 135 49.77 -1.71 20.24
CA PRO A 135 49.05 -2.23 19.07
C PRO A 135 47.76 -1.45 18.81
N ALA A 136 47.62 -0.92 17.60
CA ALA A 136 46.32 -0.54 17.06
C ALA A 136 45.62 -1.80 16.56
N ARG A 137 44.57 -2.25 17.26
CA ARG A 137 43.69 -3.32 16.77
C ARG A 137 42.87 -2.77 15.59
N ARG A 138 43.23 -3.18 14.37
CA ARG A 138 42.35 -3.12 13.20
C ARG A 138 42.10 -4.54 12.69
N THR A 139 40.85 -4.97 12.84
CA THR A 139 40.30 -6.21 12.31
C THR A 139 39.48 -5.86 11.06
N GLU A 140 40.17 -5.45 9.99
CA GLU A 140 39.53 -5.19 8.71
C GLU A 140 38.95 -6.52 8.20
N PRO A 141 37.62 -6.62 7.99
CA PRO A 141 37.02 -7.92 7.75
C PRO A 141 37.22 -8.37 6.31
N ALA A 142 37.63 -9.63 6.14
CA ALA A 142 37.89 -10.19 4.82
C ALA A 142 36.58 -10.61 4.15
N LEU A 143 36.38 -10.12 2.92
CA LEU A 143 35.34 -10.61 2.02
C LEU A 143 35.77 -11.96 1.41
N SER A 144 34.91 -12.96 1.52
CA SER A 144 35.08 -14.29 0.89
C SER A 144 33.74 -14.83 0.38
N SER A 145 33.79 -15.72 -0.63
CA SER A 145 32.62 -16.25 -1.33
C SER A 145 32.36 -17.71 -1.00
N GLY A 146 31.30 -18.00 -0.24
CA GLY A 146 31.10 -19.32 0.39
C GLY A 146 30.42 -20.40 -0.46
N ASN A 147 30.04 -20.12 -1.70
CA ASN A 147 29.26 -21.05 -2.53
C ASN A 147 30.10 -22.07 -3.32
N GLY A 148 31.04 -22.74 -2.64
CA GLY A 148 31.91 -23.75 -3.27
C GLY A 148 33.02 -23.18 -4.17
N LEU A 149 33.39 -21.91 -3.98
CA LEU A 149 34.32 -21.18 -4.85
C LEU A 149 35.75 -21.09 -4.28
N ASP A 150 35.92 -21.27 -2.96
CA ASP A 150 37.21 -21.11 -2.26
C ASP A 150 38.07 -22.41 -2.25
N ALA A 151 38.63 -22.72 -3.42
CA ALA A 151 39.96 -23.29 -3.65
C ALA A 151 40.56 -24.37 -2.71
N GLN A 152 40.62 -25.61 -3.22
CA GLN A 152 41.79 -26.51 -3.04
C GLN A 152 42.26 -27.10 -4.38
N GLY A 153 42.80 -26.24 -5.26
CA GLY A 153 43.54 -26.69 -6.44
C GLY A 153 43.26 -25.93 -7.74
N GLY A 154 44.00 -24.85 -7.98
CA GLY A 154 44.23 -24.28 -9.32
C GLY A 154 43.10 -23.48 -9.97
N GLU A 155 41.85 -23.96 -9.91
CA GLU A 155 40.73 -23.41 -10.69
C GLU A 155 39.83 -22.54 -9.81
N VAL A 156 39.92 -21.22 -9.99
CA VAL A 156 39.01 -20.25 -9.37
C VAL A 156 37.79 -20.10 -10.28
N PHE A 157 36.69 -20.75 -9.88
CA PHE A 157 35.38 -20.45 -10.46
C PHE A 157 35.00 -19.01 -10.08
N ALA A 158 34.95 -18.13 -11.08
CA ALA A 158 34.17 -16.91 -11.02
C ALA A 158 33.05 -17.02 -12.08
N PRO A 159 31.82 -16.54 -11.80
CA PRO A 159 30.76 -16.47 -12.79
C PRO A 159 31.07 -15.39 -13.84
N GLY A 160 31.88 -15.76 -14.83
CA GLY A 160 32.23 -14.93 -15.98
C GLY A 160 30.97 -14.49 -16.73
N GLY A 161 30.85 -13.19 -16.96
CA GLY A 161 29.64 -12.52 -17.44
C GLY A 161 29.07 -11.52 -16.44
N MET A 162 28.99 -11.85 -15.14
CA MET A 162 28.19 -11.04 -14.17
C MET A 162 29.01 -10.16 -13.21
N TRP A 163 30.23 -10.59 -12.83
CA TRP A 163 31.16 -9.81 -11.98
C TRP A 163 32.25 -9.09 -12.77
N ASP A 164 32.19 -9.16 -14.10
CA ASP A 164 33.12 -8.48 -14.99
C ASP A 164 32.99 -6.95 -14.89
N ALA A 165 33.99 -6.23 -15.39
CA ALA A 165 34.01 -4.77 -15.33
C ALA A 165 32.92 -4.11 -16.21
N GLN A 166 32.41 -4.84 -17.20
CA GLN A 166 31.30 -4.47 -18.08
C GLN A 166 30.44 -5.73 -18.31
N PRO A 167 29.53 -6.07 -17.38
CA PRO A 167 28.80 -7.33 -17.43
C PRO A 167 27.69 -7.23 -18.47
N SER A 168 27.74 -8.12 -19.46
CA SER A 168 26.88 -8.11 -20.64
C SER A 168 25.69 -9.06 -20.43
N GLY A 169 24.47 -8.55 -20.59
CA GLY A 169 23.23 -9.28 -20.28
C GLY A 169 22.79 -9.22 -18.82
N TRP A 170 23.63 -8.74 -17.89
CA TRP A 170 23.31 -8.73 -16.45
C TRP A 170 23.01 -7.31 -15.95
N LEU A 171 21.72 -6.99 -15.81
CA LEU A 171 21.25 -5.71 -15.24
C LEU A 171 21.08 -5.80 -13.70
N LEU A 172 21.86 -4.99 -13.01
CA LEU A 172 21.74 -4.67 -11.58
C LEU A 172 21.93 -3.15 -11.42
N ALA A 173 20.95 -2.47 -10.83
CA ALA A 173 20.95 -1.03 -10.57
C ALA A 173 20.67 -0.72 -9.10
N GLY A 174 21.25 0.35 -8.56
CA GLY A 174 21.11 0.74 -7.16
C GLY A 174 21.07 2.25 -6.95
N TYR A 175 19.96 2.71 -6.38
CA TYR A 175 19.64 4.10 -6.12
C TYR A 175 19.44 4.36 -4.62
N GLY A 176 20.17 5.31 -4.05
CA GLY A 176 19.98 5.76 -2.67
C GLY A 176 18.81 6.73 -2.52
N ALA A 177 18.60 7.24 -1.31
CA ALA A 177 17.57 8.24 -1.02
C ALA A 177 17.86 9.60 -1.70
N PHE A 178 19.11 10.08 -1.63
CA PHE A 178 19.52 11.40 -2.13
C PHE A 178 19.88 11.40 -3.62
N ARG A 179 18.87 11.24 -4.47
CA ARG A 179 18.95 11.22 -5.94
C ARG A 179 19.15 12.61 -6.57
N ARG A 180 20.18 13.34 -6.13
CA ARG A 180 20.44 14.75 -6.52
C ARG A 180 20.80 14.88 -8.02
N LEU A 181 20.39 15.98 -8.64
CA LEU A 181 20.86 16.41 -9.98
C LEU A 181 21.98 17.47 -9.95
N SER A 182 22.40 17.92 -8.77
CA SER A 182 23.36 19.02 -8.64
C SER A 182 24.14 18.95 -7.33
N GLY A 183 25.40 19.37 -7.35
CA GLY A 183 26.20 19.63 -6.14
C GLY A 183 27.01 18.45 -5.59
N GLY A 184 27.21 17.38 -6.37
CA GLY A 184 28.16 16.31 -6.03
C GLY A 184 29.62 16.70 -6.30
N ASP A 185 30.59 15.95 -5.73
CA ASP A 185 32.02 16.20 -5.98
C ASP A 185 32.52 15.54 -7.27
N ASP A 186 32.00 16.01 -8.41
CA ASP A 186 32.36 15.51 -9.75
C ASP A 186 33.87 15.61 -10.06
N ARG A 187 34.64 16.36 -9.26
CA ARG A 187 36.10 16.43 -9.33
C ARG A 187 36.78 15.07 -9.14
N GLN A 188 36.11 14.10 -8.53
CA GLN A 188 36.61 12.73 -8.39
C GLN A 188 36.26 11.79 -9.56
N ARG A 189 35.40 12.21 -10.50
CA ARG A 189 35.02 11.41 -11.70
C ARG A 189 36.12 11.30 -12.77
N ASN A 190 37.27 11.96 -12.60
CA ASN A 190 38.40 11.98 -13.55
C ASN A 190 39.13 10.62 -13.79
N LYS A 191 38.53 9.49 -13.43
CA LYS A 191 38.98 8.13 -13.80
C LYS A 191 37.76 7.28 -14.17
N PRO A 192 37.76 6.60 -15.34
CA PRO A 192 36.67 5.70 -15.70
C PRO A 192 36.56 4.56 -14.68
N ARG A 193 35.38 4.41 -14.07
CA ARG A 193 35.05 3.29 -13.20
C ARG A 193 34.42 2.15 -14.02
N PRO A 194 34.64 0.86 -13.67
CA PRO A 194 33.82 -0.25 -14.12
C PRO A 194 32.32 0.02 -13.98
N LEU A 195 31.51 -0.46 -14.93
CA LEU A 195 30.07 -0.20 -14.96
C LEU A 195 29.37 -0.77 -13.71
N THR A 196 29.76 -1.96 -13.27
CA THR A 196 29.24 -2.64 -12.07
C THR A 196 29.36 -1.81 -10.78
N LEU A 197 30.25 -0.81 -10.75
CA LEU A 197 30.36 0.17 -9.66
C LEU A 197 29.45 1.37 -9.88
N SER A 198 29.51 2.01 -11.06
CA SER A 198 28.72 3.22 -11.34
C SER A 198 27.21 2.98 -11.30
N ARG A 199 26.78 1.74 -11.58
CA ARG A 199 25.38 1.29 -11.43
C ARG A 199 24.87 1.26 -9.98
N LEU A 200 25.78 1.21 -8.99
CA LEU A 200 25.47 1.07 -7.56
C LEU A 200 25.97 2.24 -6.69
N ASP A 201 26.88 3.09 -7.20
CA ASP A 201 27.54 4.15 -6.42
C ASP A 201 26.54 4.99 -5.60
N THR A 202 25.42 5.46 -6.20
CA THR A 202 24.42 6.30 -5.49
C THR A 202 23.66 5.60 -4.37
N LEU A 203 23.64 4.26 -4.34
CA LEU A 203 23.05 3.49 -3.23
C LEU A 203 23.94 3.51 -1.99
N PHE A 204 25.25 3.72 -2.14
CA PHE A 204 26.24 3.66 -1.05
C PHE A 204 26.81 5.03 -0.67
N ASP A 205 26.88 5.97 -1.62
CA ASP A 205 27.42 7.32 -1.46
C ASP A 205 26.37 8.37 -1.85
N GLU A 206 26.06 9.29 -0.92
CA GLU A 206 24.99 10.28 -1.02
C GLU A 206 25.42 11.58 -1.72
N ASP A 207 26.72 11.75 -1.98
CA ASP A 207 27.26 12.89 -2.73
C ASP A 207 27.42 12.59 -4.24
N VAL A 208 27.04 11.38 -4.69
CA VAL A 208 27.06 11.00 -6.12
C VAL A 208 25.79 11.48 -6.82
N SER A 209 25.95 12.51 -7.66
CA SER A 209 24.88 13.10 -8.48
C SER A 209 24.46 12.21 -9.66
N LEU A 210 23.17 12.23 -10.02
CA LEU A 210 22.60 11.63 -11.23
C LEU A 210 22.68 12.55 -12.47
N SER A 211 23.37 13.70 -12.36
CA SER A 211 23.62 14.65 -13.45
C SER A 211 24.12 13.98 -14.74
N ASP A 212 25.07 13.05 -14.60
CA ASP A 212 25.70 12.33 -15.71
C ASP A 212 24.70 11.56 -16.59
N ALA A 213 23.56 11.13 -16.05
CA ALA A 213 22.52 10.47 -16.84
C ALA A 213 21.87 11.44 -17.83
N VAL A 214 21.59 12.68 -17.41
CA VAL A 214 21.10 13.74 -18.29
C VAL A 214 22.16 14.12 -19.30
N THR A 215 23.43 14.26 -18.87
CA THR A 215 24.57 14.53 -19.76
C THR A 215 24.78 13.41 -20.80
N TRP A 216 24.58 12.15 -20.43
CA TRP A 216 24.63 11.01 -21.34
C TRP A 216 23.54 11.07 -22.41
N LEU A 217 22.31 11.44 -22.05
CA LEU A 217 21.21 11.57 -23.00
C LEU A 217 21.39 12.78 -23.94
N VAL A 218 21.96 13.88 -23.44
CA VAL A 218 22.47 14.99 -24.29
C VAL A 218 23.57 14.48 -25.24
N GLY A 219 24.48 13.62 -24.78
CA GLY A 219 25.48 12.97 -25.62
C GLY A 219 24.89 12.11 -26.75
N GLN A 220 23.81 11.36 -26.48
CA GLN A 220 23.10 10.62 -27.53
C GLN A 220 22.38 11.56 -28.51
N HIS A 221 21.83 12.68 -28.03
CA HIS A 221 21.26 13.69 -28.91
C HIS A 221 22.31 14.29 -29.86
N LEU A 222 23.52 14.61 -29.37
CA LEU A 222 24.60 15.13 -30.21
C LEU A 222 25.03 14.11 -31.28
N ARG A 223 25.24 12.84 -30.90
CA ARG A 223 25.52 11.74 -31.85
C ARG A 223 24.41 11.59 -32.91
N ALA A 224 23.14 11.72 -32.51
CA ALA A 224 22.01 11.68 -33.44
C ALA A 224 22.05 12.81 -34.48
N LEU A 225 22.54 14.01 -34.11
CA LEU A 225 22.77 15.11 -35.06
C LEU A 225 23.97 14.87 -35.98
N GLU A 226 24.96 14.10 -35.52
CA GLU A 226 26.11 13.65 -36.32
C GLU A 226 25.76 12.50 -37.30
N GLY A 227 24.53 11.98 -37.26
CA GLY A 227 24.02 10.94 -38.15
C GLY A 227 24.02 9.52 -37.57
N ASP A 228 24.29 9.36 -36.26
CA ASP A 228 24.24 8.07 -35.58
C ASP A 228 22.77 7.62 -35.37
N GLY A 229 22.32 6.70 -36.23
CA GLY A 229 20.94 6.19 -36.20
C GLY A 229 20.56 5.47 -34.91
N ALA A 230 21.51 4.78 -34.25
CA ALA A 230 21.24 4.08 -33.00
C ALA A 230 21.10 5.07 -31.83
N ALA A 231 21.89 6.14 -31.82
CA ALA A 231 21.73 7.24 -30.87
C ALA A 231 20.42 8.03 -31.12
N ALA A 232 19.97 8.15 -32.37
CA ALA A 232 18.70 8.78 -32.73
C ALA A 232 17.48 7.96 -32.25
N GLU A 233 17.49 6.63 -32.47
CA GLU A 233 16.48 5.69 -31.97
C GLU A 233 16.42 5.69 -30.42
N LEU A 234 17.58 5.72 -29.76
CA LEU A 234 17.68 5.85 -28.31
C LEU A 234 17.08 7.19 -27.82
N LYS A 235 17.43 8.33 -28.44
CA LYS A 235 16.83 9.64 -28.08
C LYS A 235 15.30 9.58 -28.20
N SER A 236 14.76 9.08 -29.32
CA SER A 236 13.31 9.07 -29.54
C SER A 236 12.59 8.18 -28.54
N THR A 237 13.14 7.00 -28.24
CA THR A 237 12.62 6.07 -27.22
C THR A 237 12.64 6.69 -25.82
N ALA A 238 13.76 7.29 -25.41
CA ALA A 238 13.89 7.91 -24.11
C ALA A 238 12.87 9.04 -23.94
N LEU A 239 12.68 9.89 -24.97
CA LEU A 239 11.65 10.93 -24.94
C LEU A 239 10.23 10.36 -24.94
N ALA A 240 9.96 9.26 -25.65
CA ALA A 240 8.65 8.60 -25.62
C ALA A 240 8.29 8.13 -24.21
N ILE A 241 9.19 7.40 -23.55
CA ILE A 241 8.99 6.91 -22.17
C ILE A 241 8.88 8.10 -21.18
N LEU A 242 9.79 9.07 -21.24
CA LEU A 242 9.78 10.22 -20.32
C LEU A 242 8.60 11.19 -20.54
N GLY A 243 8.01 11.20 -21.74
CA GLY A 243 6.83 11.98 -22.10
C GLY A 243 5.50 11.28 -21.77
N ASP A 244 5.51 9.99 -21.49
CA ASP A 244 4.32 9.17 -21.24
C ASP A 244 3.92 9.16 -19.76
N GLY A 245 3.37 10.30 -19.30
CA GLY A 245 2.68 10.38 -18.01
C GLY A 245 3.55 10.27 -16.76
N LEU A 246 4.88 10.17 -16.87
CA LEU A 246 5.84 10.11 -15.76
C LEU A 246 5.67 11.27 -14.76
N LEU A 247 5.31 12.45 -15.26
CA LEU A 247 5.17 13.68 -14.50
C LEU A 247 3.67 14.01 -14.22
N PRO A 248 3.34 14.94 -13.30
CA PRO A 248 1.98 15.30 -12.92
C PRO A 248 1.52 16.57 -13.64
N ASP A 249 0.31 17.04 -13.34
CA ASP A 249 -0.14 18.42 -13.59
C ASP A 249 0.12 18.89 -15.04
N ASP A 250 -0.12 17.97 -15.98
CA ASP A 250 0.09 18.08 -17.43
C ASP A 250 1.52 18.47 -17.86
N CYS A 251 2.50 18.20 -17.00
CA CYS A 251 3.92 18.21 -17.33
C CYS A 251 4.30 16.98 -18.17
N ARG A 252 5.11 17.14 -19.21
CA ARG A 252 5.74 16.04 -19.98
C ARG A 252 7.16 16.41 -20.38
N VAL A 253 8.09 15.46 -20.39
CA VAL A 253 9.37 15.65 -21.08
C VAL A 253 9.10 15.60 -22.58
N VAL A 254 9.57 16.61 -23.34
CA VAL A 254 9.25 16.75 -24.77
C VAL A 254 10.46 16.85 -25.69
N ASP A 255 11.64 17.20 -25.17
CA ASP A 255 12.86 17.29 -25.97
C ASP A 255 14.13 17.20 -25.12
N VAL A 256 15.26 17.02 -25.78
CA VAL A 256 16.62 17.17 -25.23
C VAL A 256 17.50 17.88 -26.25
N ASP A 257 18.15 18.97 -25.86
CA ASP A 257 19.11 19.72 -26.67
C ASP A 257 20.51 19.70 -26.03
N SER A 258 21.40 20.62 -26.39
CA SER A 258 22.73 20.77 -25.75
C SER A 258 22.68 21.30 -24.32
N ASP A 259 21.58 21.94 -23.92
CA ASP A 259 21.39 22.65 -22.64
C ASP A 259 20.71 21.76 -21.58
N GLY A 260 20.01 20.71 -22.02
CA GLY A 260 19.48 19.63 -21.19
C GLY A 260 18.14 19.08 -21.69
N LEU A 261 17.38 18.50 -20.76
CA LEU A 261 16.01 18.04 -21.00
C LEU A 261 15.01 19.19 -20.86
N TRP A 262 13.99 19.19 -21.72
CA TRP A 262 12.91 20.18 -21.74
C TRP A 262 11.58 19.57 -21.33
N VAL A 263 10.91 20.24 -20.40
CA VAL A 263 9.58 19.88 -19.88
C VAL A 263 8.57 20.88 -20.42
N GLU A 264 7.51 20.39 -21.04
CA GLU A 264 6.35 21.19 -21.41
C GLU A 264 5.28 21.08 -20.33
N ARG A 265 4.64 22.20 -20.00
CA ARG A 265 3.49 22.28 -19.08
C ARG A 265 2.55 23.38 -19.57
N ASN A 266 1.27 23.07 -19.75
CA ASN A 266 0.26 24.01 -20.28
C ASN A 266 0.68 24.68 -21.62
N GLY A 267 1.42 23.97 -22.48
CA GLY A 267 1.96 24.49 -23.75
C GLY A 267 3.15 25.46 -23.61
N LEU A 268 3.69 25.66 -22.40
CA LEU A 268 4.90 26.42 -22.15
C LEU A 268 6.06 25.44 -21.88
N ARG A 269 7.21 25.68 -22.51
CA ARG A 269 8.43 24.87 -22.33
C ARG A 269 9.37 25.50 -21.31
N TYR A 270 9.94 24.66 -20.46
CA TYR A 270 10.90 25.02 -19.41
C TYR A 270 12.05 24.00 -19.38
N PRO A 271 13.29 24.41 -19.08
CA PRO A 271 14.39 23.45 -18.93
C PRO A 271 14.26 22.71 -17.59
N LEU A 272 14.57 21.41 -17.56
CA LEU A 272 14.40 20.53 -16.40
C LEU A 272 15.05 21.07 -15.12
N ARG A 273 16.17 21.80 -15.25
CA ARG A 273 16.89 22.47 -14.15
C ARG A 273 16.01 23.42 -13.33
N GLU A 274 15.02 24.07 -13.96
CA GLU A 274 14.09 25.02 -13.31
C GLU A 274 12.85 24.33 -12.70
N MET A 275 12.66 23.03 -12.94
CA MET A 275 11.55 22.27 -12.34
C MET A 275 11.77 21.98 -10.85
N SER A 276 10.71 21.57 -10.15
CA SER A 276 10.82 21.21 -8.74
C SER A 276 11.74 19.99 -8.54
N ASP A 277 12.31 19.87 -7.35
CA ASP A 277 13.35 18.88 -7.07
C ASP A 277 12.87 17.43 -7.24
N GLY A 278 11.59 17.18 -7.00
CA GLY A 278 10.96 15.90 -7.31
C GLY A 278 10.89 15.60 -8.81
N LEU A 279 10.54 16.59 -9.67
CA LEU A 279 10.45 16.39 -11.12
C LEU A 279 11.84 16.06 -11.69
N ARG A 280 12.85 16.80 -11.20
CA ARG A 280 14.27 16.55 -11.47
C ARG A 280 14.69 15.15 -11.05
N THR A 281 14.44 14.77 -9.79
CA THR A 281 14.79 13.48 -9.20
C THR A 281 14.20 12.30 -9.97
N VAL A 282 12.90 12.33 -10.26
CA VAL A 282 12.20 11.24 -10.98
C VAL A 282 12.71 11.13 -12.43
N THR A 283 12.86 12.25 -13.12
CA THR A 283 13.39 12.26 -14.49
C THR A 283 14.81 11.70 -14.53
N ALA A 284 15.68 12.11 -13.60
CA ALA A 284 17.06 11.62 -13.49
C ALA A 284 17.14 10.11 -13.22
N LEU A 285 16.30 9.60 -12.31
CA LEU A 285 16.20 8.17 -12.01
C LEU A 285 15.82 7.34 -13.24
N VAL A 286 14.83 7.78 -14.03
CA VAL A 286 14.38 7.06 -15.23
C VAL A 286 15.40 7.17 -16.36
N VAL A 287 16.00 8.34 -16.58
CA VAL A 287 17.08 8.51 -17.59
C VAL A 287 18.28 7.63 -17.24
N ASP A 288 18.66 7.55 -15.96
CA ASP A 288 19.76 6.68 -15.54
C ASP A 288 19.40 5.19 -15.65
N LEU A 289 18.17 4.79 -15.31
CA LEU A 289 17.73 3.41 -15.53
C LEU A 289 17.78 3.02 -17.01
N LEU A 290 17.32 3.90 -17.92
CA LEU A 290 17.44 3.71 -19.37
C LEU A 290 18.91 3.61 -19.82
N ARG A 291 19.80 4.44 -19.26
CA ARG A 291 21.25 4.36 -19.48
C ARG A 291 21.81 3.01 -19.02
N GLN A 292 21.49 2.56 -17.81
CA GLN A 292 21.98 1.29 -17.25
C GLN A 292 21.43 0.08 -18.02
N VAL A 293 20.18 0.11 -18.47
CA VAL A 293 19.59 -0.90 -19.37
C VAL A 293 20.37 -0.95 -20.68
N TYR A 294 20.59 0.20 -21.34
CA TYR A 294 21.34 0.27 -22.59
C TYR A 294 22.78 -0.25 -22.42
N GLU A 295 23.49 0.20 -21.39
CA GLU A 295 24.85 -0.26 -21.05
C GLU A 295 24.92 -1.74 -20.63
N SER A 296 23.81 -2.37 -20.27
CA SER A 296 23.75 -3.81 -19.94
C SER A 296 23.48 -4.69 -21.16
N TYR A 297 22.64 -4.23 -22.09
CA TYR A 297 22.12 -5.06 -23.18
C TYR A 297 22.60 -4.69 -24.58
N ALA A 298 23.04 -3.45 -24.83
CA ALA A 298 23.66 -3.05 -26.11
C ALA A 298 25.08 -3.65 -26.31
N ALA A 299 25.69 -4.17 -25.25
CA ALA A 299 26.91 -4.98 -25.33
C ALA A 299 26.62 -6.48 -25.54
N ALA A 300 25.36 -6.91 -25.43
CA ALA A 300 24.92 -8.31 -25.56
C ALA A 300 24.33 -8.63 -26.93
N ARG A 301 24.06 -7.60 -27.76
CA ARG A 301 23.39 -7.71 -29.06
C ARG A 301 24.01 -6.76 -30.07
N GLU A 302 24.06 -7.18 -31.34
CA GLU A 302 24.47 -6.36 -32.49
C GLU A 302 23.39 -5.32 -32.90
N SER A 303 22.44 -5.03 -32.01
CA SER A 303 21.25 -4.21 -32.26
C SER A 303 20.81 -3.53 -30.97
N ALA A 304 19.85 -2.60 -31.07
CA ALA A 304 19.37 -1.81 -29.95
C ALA A 304 18.78 -2.66 -28.80
N VAL A 305 18.57 -2.00 -27.65
CA VAL A 305 17.77 -2.54 -26.53
C VAL A 305 16.45 -3.06 -27.09
N PRO A 306 15.97 -4.25 -26.68
CA PRO A 306 14.66 -4.72 -27.11
C PRO A 306 13.59 -3.78 -26.55
N LEU A 307 12.87 -3.14 -27.46
CA LEU A 307 11.75 -2.24 -27.19
C LEU A 307 10.50 -2.87 -27.79
N ALA A 308 9.38 -2.69 -27.11
CA ALA A 308 8.08 -3.09 -27.62
C ALA A 308 7.06 -1.98 -27.36
N GLU A 309 6.00 -2.00 -28.16
CA GLU A 309 4.73 -1.36 -27.80
C GLU A 309 3.89 -2.42 -27.07
N ASP A 310 3.22 -2.05 -25.98
CA ASP A 310 2.34 -2.97 -25.26
C ASP A 310 0.94 -3.08 -25.92
N ARG A 311 -0.08 -3.53 -25.19
CA ARG A 311 -1.43 -3.70 -25.73
C ARG A 311 -2.26 -2.42 -25.76
N ASP A 312 -1.87 -1.42 -24.96
CA ASP A 312 -2.59 -0.17 -24.75
C ASP A 312 -1.89 1.03 -25.44
N GLY A 313 -0.70 0.80 -26.00
CA GLY A 313 0.06 1.74 -26.83
C GLY A 313 1.29 2.34 -26.13
N HIS A 314 1.69 1.78 -24.98
CA HIS A 314 2.82 2.28 -24.20
C HIS A 314 4.14 1.71 -24.71
N MET A 315 5.18 2.55 -24.76
CA MET A 315 6.55 2.09 -25.05
C MET A 315 7.13 1.40 -23.81
N VAL A 316 7.45 0.12 -23.95
CA VAL A 316 7.95 -0.74 -22.86
C VAL A 316 9.31 -1.35 -23.18
N VAL A 317 10.06 -1.66 -22.12
CA VAL A 317 11.42 -2.16 -22.17
C VAL A 317 11.45 -3.57 -21.52
N PRO A 318 11.09 -4.63 -22.26
CA PRO A 318 11.00 -6.00 -21.73
C PRO A 318 12.39 -6.64 -21.58
N VAL A 319 13.22 -6.08 -20.69
CA VAL A 319 14.48 -6.68 -20.24
C VAL A 319 14.40 -7.10 -18.76
N PRO A 320 14.99 -8.25 -18.39
CA PRO A 320 15.05 -8.67 -17.00
C PRO A 320 16.10 -7.86 -16.24
N GLY A 321 16.07 -7.91 -14.91
CA GLY A 321 17.07 -7.25 -14.08
C GLY A 321 16.58 -6.93 -12.68
N VAL A 322 17.50 -6.52 -11.83
CA VAL A 322 17.24 -6.20 -10.43
C VAL A 322 17.51 -4.72 -10.20
N VAL A 323 16.49 -3.95 -9.83
CA VAL A 323 16.59 -2.51 -9.54
C VAL A 323 16.28 -2.27 -8.06
N LEU A 324 17.23 -1.67 -7.37
CA LEU A 324 17.20 -1.42 -5.94
C LEU A 324 16.99 0.09 -5.70
N ILE A 325 15.93 0.49 -4.99
CA ILE A 325 15.65 1.92 -4.73
C ILE A 325 15.42 2.16 -3.24
N ASP A 326 16.34 2.85 -2.57
CA ASP A 326 16.19 3.24 -1.16
C ASP A 326 15.39 4.54 -1.04
N GLU A 327 14.43 4.56 -0.11
CA GLU A 327 13.46 5.65 0.11
C GLU A 327 12.89 6.17 -1.22
N VAL A 328 12.20 5.31 -1.96
CA VAL A 328 11.62 5.67 -3.27
C VAL A 328 10.65 6.87 -3.18
N ASP A 329 10.02 7.08 -2.02
CA ASP A 329 9.17 8.23 -1.70
C ASP A 329 9.93 9.54 -1.41
N ALA A 330 11.26 9.51 -1.21
CA ALA A 330 12.06 10.71 -0.94
C ALA A 330 11.95 11.72 -2.09
N HIS A 331 11.66 12.97 -1.72
CA HIS A 331 11.38 14.11 -2.60
C HIS A 331 10.16 13.95 -3.54
N LEU A 332 9.38 12.86 -3.44
CA LEU A 332 8.17 12.67 -4.24
C LEU A 332 6.94 13.31 -3.59
N HIS A 333 6.11 13.98 -4.38
CA HIS A 333 4.78 14.39 -3.93
C HIS A 333 3.85 13.18 -3.75
N VAL A 334 2.91 13.24 -2.81
CA VAL A 334 2.03 12.11 -2.43
C VAL A 334 1.24 11.53 -3.62
N SER A 335 0.83 12.38 -4.58
CA SER A 335 0.15 11.92 -5.81
C SER A 335 1.04 11.08 -6.73
N TRP A 336 2.37 11.19 -6.65
CA TRP A 336 3.31 10.29 -7.34
C TRP A 336 3.64 9.05 -6.54
N GLN A 337 3.70 9.13 -5.21
CA GLN A 337 4.00 7.96 -4.38
C GLN A 337 3.04 6.81 -4.67
N ARG A 338 1.79 7.10 -5.06
CA ARG A 338 0.81 6.10 -5.53
C ARG A 338 0.93 5.71 -7.02
N ARG A 339 1.63 6.50 -7.85
CA ARG A 339 1.75 6.29 -9.31
C ARG A 339 3.10 5.72 -9.76
N ILE A 340 4.18 5.94 -9.01
CA ILE A 340 5.55 5.65 -9.47
C ILE A 340 5.83 4.16 -9.62
N GLY A 341 5.31 3.32 -8.70
CA GLY A 341 5.42 1.86 -8.80
C GLY A 341 4.73 1.31 -10.04
N PRO A 342 3.41 1.53 -10.23
CA PRO A 342 2.68 1.05 -11.39
C PRO A 342 3.21 1.59 -12.72
N TRP A 343 3.72 2.83 -12.74
CA TRP A 343 4.37 3.42 -13.91
C TRP A 343 5.69 2.72 -14.24
N LEU A 344 6.55 2.48 -13.25
CA LEU A 344 7.81 1.75 -13.46
C LEU A 344 7.57 0.31 -13.91
N THR A 345 6.58 -0.39 -13.35
CA THR A 345 6.24 -1.76 -13.79
C THR A 345 5.54 -1.81 -15.15
N ALA A 346 4.88 -0.73 -15.59
CA ALA A 346 4.33 -0.66 -16.95
C ALA A 346 5.45 -0.53 -17.99
N HIS A 347 6.34 0.45 -17.83
CA HIS A 347 7.43 0.68 -18.80
C HIS A 347 8.59 -0.31 -18.69
N PHE A 348 8.78 -0.98 -17.56
CA PHE A 348 9.83 -1.99 -17.34
C PHE A 348 9.23 -3.31 -16.81
N PRO A 349 8.35 -3.99 -17.58
CA PRO A 349 7.51 -5.09 -17.09
C PRO A 349 8.28 -6.36 -16.74
N SER A 350 9.54 -6.45 -17.16
CA SER A 350 10.43 -7.58 -16.86
C SER A 350 11.44 -7.27 -15.74
N ILE A 351 11.46 -6.06 -15.16
CA ILE A 351 12.39 -5.73 -14.07
C ILE A 351 11.79 -6.09 -12.71
N GLN A 352 12.61 -6.70 -11.84
CA GLN A 352 12.31 -6.85 -10.41
C GLN A 352 12.77 -5.60 -9.65
N PHE A 353 11.82 -4.82 -9.17
CA PHE A 353 12.07 -3.67 -8.30
C PHE A 353 12.01 -4.12 -6.84
N LEU A 354 13.10 -3.93 -6.09
CA LEU A 354 13.11 -4.00 -4.63
C LEU A 354 13.26 -2.57 -4.11
N VAL A 355 12.20 -2.01 -3.52
CA VAL A 355 12.18 -0.62 -3.05
C VAL A 355 12.00 -0.55 -1.54
N THR A 356 12.62 0.41 -0.88
CA THR A 356 12.33 0.73 0.53
C THR A 356 11.50 2.01 0.63
N THR A 357 10.61 2.08 1.62
CA THR A 357 9.74 3.25 1.76
C THR A 357 9.38 3.60 3.20
N HIS A 358 9.06 4.87 3.42
CA HIS A 358 8.37 5.37 4.60
C HIS A 358 6.91 5.78 4.31
N SER A 359 6.44 5.65 3.08
CA SER A 359 5.10 6.05 2.63
C SER A 359 4.10 4.88 2.55
N PRO A 360 2.93 4.98 3.22
CA PRO A 360 1.80 4.07 3.00
C PRO A 360 1.34 4.01 1.53
N TYR A 361 1.53 5.08 0.77
CA TYR A 361 1.09 5.18 -0.63
C TYR A 361 1.98 4.42 -1.62
N ILE A 362 3.26 4.20 -1.29
CA ILE A 362 4.12 3.27 -2.05
C ILE A 362 3.69 1.82 -1.78
N CYS A 363 3.41 1.47 -0.51
CA CYS A 363 2.91 0.15 -0.16
C CYS A 363 1.58 -0.19 -0.83
N GLN A 364 0.75 0.81 -1.14
CA GLN A 364 -0.49 0.67 -1.94
C GLN A 364 -0.25 0.29 -3.42
N SER A 365 1.00 0.15 -3.84
CA SER A 365 1.38 -0.36 -5.17
C SER A 365 2.24 -1.63 -5.13
N ALA A 366 2.38 -2.28 -3.97
CA ALA A 366 3.04 -3.58 -3.89
C ALA A 366 2.22 -4.65 -4.63
N ASP A 367 2.90 -5.52 -5.38
CA ASP A 367 2.28 -6.69 -6.01
C ASP A 367 1.88 -7.76 -4.97
N PRO A 368 1.02 -8.74 -5.33
CA PRO A 368 0.74 -9.90 -4.48
C PRO A 368 2.02 -10.65 -4.09
N GLY A 369 2.25 -10.83 -2.78
CA GLY A 369 3.50 -11.36 -2.22
C GLY A 369 4.68 -10.38 -2.21
N GLY A 370 4.55 -9.21 -2.83
CA GLY A 370 5.58 -8.17 -2.93
C GLY A 370 5.71 -7.25 -1.70
N LEU A 371 4.82 -7.34 -0.71
CA LEU A 371 4.86 -6.49 0.48
C LEU A 371 5.62 -7.18 1.62
N VAL A 372 6.73 -6.59 2.08
CA VAL A 372 7.60 -7.15 3.13
C VAL A 372 7.63 -6.25 4.35
N ARG A 373 7.32 -6.83 5.52
CA ARG A 373 7.43 -6.17 6.83
C ARG A 373 8.85 -6.33 7.38
N LEU A 374 9.50 -5.20 7.69
CA LEU A 374 10.74 -5.17 8.47
C LEU A 374 10.43 -4.75 9.93
N PRO A 375 10.68 -5.62 10.92
CA PRO A 375 10.33 -5.38 12.32
C PRO A 375 11.15 -4.25 12.96
N GLY A 376 10.49 -3.47 13.84
CA GLY A 376 11.06 -2.28 14.46
C GLY A 376 12.18 -2.56 15.48
N PRO A 377 12.93 -1.53 15.92
CA PRO A 377 13.97 -1.68 16.94
C PRO A 377 13.38 -2.14 18.29
N GLY A 378 13.56 -3.42 18.64
CA GLY A 378 13.01 -4.04 19.85
C GLY A 378 12.20 -5.32 19.59
N GLU A 379 11.66 -5.50 18.37
CA GLU A 379 11.03 -6.74 17.96
C GLU A 379 12.08 -7.85 17.73
N ARG A 380 11.76 -9.09 18.12
CA ARG A 380 12.60 -10.29 17.99
C ARG A 380 12.10 -11.21 16.88
N THR A 381 12.04 -10.68 15.68
CA THR A 381 11.66 -11.40 14.46
C THR A 381 12.52 -10.93 13.30
N GLY A 382 12.69 -11.79 12.29
CA GLY A 382 13.26 -11.40 11.01
C GLY A 382 12.23 -10.67 10.14
N PRO A 383 12.67 -9.99 9.06
CA PRO A 383 11.79 -9.57 7.97
C PRO A 383 10.93 -10.71 7.43
N GLN A 384 9.67 -10.42 7.10
CA GLN A 384 8.69 -11.39 6.61
C GLN A 384 7.84 -10.80 5.47
N VAL A 385 7.47 -11.62 4.49
CA VAL A 385 6.39 -11.29 3.55
C VAL A 385 5.08 -11.14 4.34
N VAL A 386 4.25 -10.18 3.96
CA VAL A 386 3.01 -9.84 4.66
C VAL A 386 1.89 -10.82 4.31
N GLU A 387 1.23 -11.35 5.33
CA GLU A 387 0.03 -12.19 5.23
C GLU A 387 -1.14 -11.47 4.54
N GLU A 388 -1.97 -12.21 3.79
CA GLU A 388 -3.04 -11.67 2.92
C GLU A 388 -3.99 -10.70 3.66
N ASP A 389 -4.45 -11.05 4.87
CA ASP A 389 -5.29 -10.25 5.79
C ASP A 389 -4.76 -8.82 6.09
N LEU A 390 -3.45 -8.61 5.90
CA LEU A 390 -2.74 -7.35 6.10
C LEU A 390 -2.31 -6.73 4.76
N TYR A 391 -1.97 -7.54 3.75
CA TYR A 391 -1.75 -7.08 2.38
C TYR A 391 -3.00 -6.40 1.81
N GLU A 392 -4.17 -7.07 1.84
CA GLU A 392 -5.45 -6.50 1.40
C GLU A 392 -5.75 -5.17 2.13
N ARG A 393 -5.47 -5.11 3.43
CA ARG A 393 -5.74 -3.93 4.27
C ARG A 393 -4.85 -2.75 3.93
N VAL A 394 -3.60 -2.99 3.56
CA VAL A 394 -2.65 -1.94 3.18
C VAL A 394 -2.93 -1.50 1.74
N VAL A 395 -3.13 -2.43 0.81
CA VAL A 395 -3.26 -2.15 -0.64
C VAL A 395 -4.64 -1.66 -1.03
N TYR A 396 -5.71 -2.30 -0.54
CA TYR A 396 -7.11 -1.93 -0.87
C TYR A 396 -7.79 -1.06 0.18
N GLY A 397 -7.12 -0.77 1.32
CA GLY A 397 -7.61 0.13 2.37
C GLY A 397 -7.38 1.61 2.09
N SER A 398 -7.81 2.48 3.01
CA SER A 398 -7.47 3.91 2.95
C SER A 398 -6.03 4.17 3.41
N GLY A 399 -5.49 5.35 3.06
CA GLY A 399 -4.15 5.75 3.49
C GLY A 399 -3.96 5.69 5.02
N ASP A 400 -5.00 5.98 5.80
CA ASP A 400 -4.99 5.81 7.25
C ASP A 400 -4.89 4.34 7.66
N ASP A 401 -5.58 3.43 6.97
CA ASP A 401 -5.62 2.01 7.36
C ASP A 401 -4.28 1.32 7.07
N ALA A 402 -3.60 1.77 6.01
CA ALA A 402 -2.21 1.45 5.73
C ALA A 402 -1.26 2.10 6.75
N ALA A 403 -1.45 3.37 7.10
CA ALA A 403 -0.61 4.09 8.06
C ALA A 403 -0.71 3.53 9.51
N LEU A 404 -1.91 3.12 9.92
CA LEU A 404 -2.21 2.49 11.22
C LEU A 404 -1.81 0.99 11.28
N SER A 405 -1.13 0.48 10.25
CA SER A 405 -0.65 -0.89 10.21
C SER A 405 0.64 -1.11 11.00
N GLU A 406 0.92 -2.38 11.29
CA GLU A 406 2.15 -2.85 11.94
C GLU A 406 3.44 -2.59 11.13
N LEU A 407 3.33 -2.06 9.90
CA LEU A 407 4.46 -1.62 9.06
C LEU A 407 5.04 -0.27 9.52
N PHE A 408 4.16 0.69 9.81
CA PHE A 408 4.55 2.07 10.16
C PHE A 408 4.42 2.35 11.67
N GLY A 409 3.49 1.67 12.35
CA GLY A 409 3.30 1.82 13.79
C GLY A 409 2.96 3.25 14.21
N LEU A 410 1.99 3.86 13.52
CA LEU A 410 1.30 5.04 13.99
C LEU A 410 0.20 4.60 14.97
N ASP A 411 0.30 5.06 16.22
CA ASP A 411 -0.68 4.73 17.26
C ASP A 411 -2.01 5.50 17.09
N SER A 412 -2.10 6.45 16.15
CA SER A 412 -3.31 7.25 15.90
C SER A 412 -3.28 7.94 14.52
N PRO A 413 -4.44 8.15 13.86
CA PRO A 413 -4.55 8.99 12.67
C PRO A 413 -4.76 10.47 13.02
N TYR A 414 -4.74 10.81 14.32
CA TYR A 414 -4.96 12.16 14.84
C TYR A 414 -3.67 12.72 15.44
N SER A 415 -3.48 14.04 15.35
CA SER A 415 -2.33 14.69 16.00
C SER A 415 -2.52 14.73 17.52
N GLU A 416 -1.41 14.72 18.27
CA GLU A 416 -1.36 14.77 19.75
C GLU A 416 -2.34 15.79 20.35
N LYS A 417 -2.46 16.97 19.73
CA LYS A 417 -3.37 18.04 20.15
C LYS A 417 -4.85 17.64 20.01
N ALA A 418 -5.21 16.92 18.95
CA ALA A 418 -6.55 16.37 18.78
C ALA A 418 -6.80 15.18 19.73
N GLU A 419 -5.78 14.41 20.08
CA GLU A 419 -5.87 13.32 21.06
C GLU A 419 -6.07 13.84 22.49
N ALA A 420 -5.27 14.83 22.91
CA ALA A 420 -5.44 15.52 24.18
C ALA A 420 -6.85 16.12 24.31
N LEU A 421 -7.37 16.71 23.22
CA LEU A 421 -8.76 17.19 23.15
C LEU A 421 -9.79 16.04 23.20
N ARG A 422 -9.54 14.87 22.61
CA ARG A 422 -10.42 13.69 22.74
C ARG A 422 -10.44 13.16 24.17
N ALA A 423 -9.28 13.06 24.82
CA ALA A 423 -9.16 12.64 26.22
C ALA A 423 -9.86 13.63 27.16
N GLU A 424 -9.67 14.94 26.96
CA GLU A 424 -10.37 15.99 27.71
C GLU A 424 -11.90 15.93 27.48
N LEU A 425 -12.35 15.66 26.24
CA LEU A 425 -13.78 15.50 25.94
C LEU A 425 -14.39 14.32 26.70
N VAL A 426 -13.70 13.17 26.73
CA VAL A 426 -14.15 11.96 27.46
C VAL A 426 -14.22 12.22 28.97
N ALA A 427 -13.21 12.88 29.54
CA ALA A 427 -13.19 13.22 30.96
C ALA A 427 -14.34 14.18 31.33
N LEU A 428 -14.59 15.19 30.51
CA LEU A 428 -15.69 16.14 30.70
C LEU A 428 -17.07 15.52 30.47
N GLU A 429 -17.22 14.59 29.51
CA GLU A 429 -18.49 13.87 29.33
C GLU A 429 -18.84 13.05 30.57
N GLY A 430 -17.84 12.44 31.22
CA GLY A 430 -18.02 11.77 32.50
C GLY A 430 -18.54 12.67 33.62
N THR A 431 -18.15 13.95 33.68
CA THR A 431 -18.70 14.90 34.68
C THR A 431 -20.10 15.40 34.30
N VAL A 432 -20.37 15.58 33.00
CA VAL A 432 -21.72 15.91 32.48
C VAL A 432 -22.72 14.78 32.78
N LEU A 433 -22.33 13.52 32.54
CA LEU A 433 -23.17 12.35 32.82
C LEU A 433 -23.49 12.19 34.31
N ARG A 434 -22.52 12.42 35.20
CA ARG A 434 -22.72 12.40 36.66
C ARG A 434 -23.46 13.63 37.21
N GLY A 435 -23.78 14.63 36.38
CA GLY A 435 -24.37 15.89 36.83
C GLY A 435 -23.42 16.77 37.66
N THR A 436 -22.12 16.48 37.67
CA THR A 436 -21.10 17.19 38.47
C THR A 436 -20.28 18.20 37.66
N ALA A 437 -20.70 18.52 36.43
CA ALA A 437 -20.05 19.51 35.58
C ALA A 437 -20.51 20.93 35.95
N ASP A 438 -19.57 21.83 36.24
CA ASP A 438 -19.86 23.26 36.36
C ASP A 438 -20.09 23.93 34.98
N ALA A 439 -20.45 25.21 34.99
CA ALA A 439 -20.71 25.98 33.78
C ALA A 439 -19.47 26.13 32.86
N ALA A 440 -18.25 26.14 33.41
CA ALA A 440 -17.02 26.24 32.64
C ALA A 440 -16.66 24.88 31.99
N ALA A 441 -16.80 23.78 32.73
CA ALA A 441 -16.68 22.42 32.23
C ALA A 441 -17.69 22.13 31.11
N LEU A 442 -18.96 22.52 31.30
CA LEU A 442 -20.02 22.37 30.29
C LEU A 442 -19.76 23.20 29.02
N ALA A 443 -19.29 24.44 29.16
CA ALA A 443 -18.89 25.29 28.04
C ALA A 443 -17.66 24.72 27.32
N ARG A 444 -16.68 24.19 28.06
CA ARG A 444 -15.46 23.55 27.53
C ARG A 444 -15.81 22.27 26.75
N TYR A 445 -16.60 21.37 27.33
CA TYR A 445 -17.14 20.18 26.67
C TYR A 445 -17.79 20.55 25.33
N THR A 446 -18.73 21.50 25.37
CA THR A 446 -19.45 21.96 24.17
C THR A 446 -18.52 22.54 23.10
N ARG A 447 -17.47 23.27 23.50
CA ARG A 447 -16.46 23.84 22.59
C ARG A 447 -15.60 22.75 21.94
N ILE A 448 -15.09 21.79 22.72
CA ILE A 448 -14.25 20.70 22.21
C ILE A 448 -15.06 19.78 21.29
N LYS A 449 -16.27 19.40 21.72
CA LYS A 449 -17.21 18.59 20.94
C LYS A 449 -17.45 19.19 19.55
N ARG A 450 -17.68 20.51 19.48
CA ARG A 450 -17.86 21.25 18.21
C ARG A 450 -16.59 21.28 17.36
N LEU A 451 -15.41 21.39 17.97
CA LEU A 451 -14.14 21.44 17.26
C LEU A 451 -13.80 20.08 16.63
N LEU A 452 -13.88 18.99 17.40
CA LEU A 452 -13.56 17.63 16.94
C LEU A 452 -14.59 17.11 15.93
N THR A 453 -15.88 17.46 16.05
CA THR A 453 -16.90 17.04 15.08
C THR A 453 -16.91 17.86 13.79
N SER A 454 -16.28 19.05 13.74
CA SER A 454 -16.43 19.95 12.59
C SER A 454 -15.69 19.56 11.30
N SER A 455 -14.70 18.65 11.31
CA SER A 455 -13.89 18.39 10.11
C SER A 455 -14.61 17.58 9.00
N PRO A 456 -15.31 16.46 9.31
CA PRO A 456 -16.14 15.77 8.31
C PRO A 456 -17.53 16.41 8.20
N SER A 457 -18.15 16.74 9.36
CA SER A 457 -19.56 17.15 9.41
C SER A 457 -19.81 18.45 8.65
N ALA A 458 -18.92 19.45 8.75
CA ALA A 458 -19.18 20.76 8.15
C ALA A 458 -19.35 20.71 6.63
N ARG A 459 -18.56 19.89 5.91
CA ARG A 459 -18.74 19.69 4.45
C ARG A 459 -20.05 18.99 4.12
N LEU A 460 -20.53 18.09 4.97
CA LEU A 460 -21.81 17.38 4.76
C LEU A 460 -23.02 18.23 5.17
N ASP A 461 -22.90 19.08 6.18
CA ASP A 461 -23.87 20.13 6.53
C ASP A 461 -23.98 21.15 5.37
N GLU A 462 -22.86 21.55 4.78
CA GLU A 462 -22.77 22.47 3.63
C GLU A 462 -23.35 21.86 2.34
N MET A 463 -23.00 20.61 2.01
CA MET A 463 -23.57 19.89 0.86
C MET A 463 -25.07 19.59 1.03
N SER A 464 -25.54 19.28 2.24
CA SER A 464 -26.98 19.02 2.50
C SER A 464 -27.82 20.30 2.52
N ALA A 465 -27.25 21.43 2.94
CA ALA A 465 -27.84 22.75 2.71
C ALA A 465 -27.95 23.06 1.20
N GLY A 466 -26.90 22.74 0.42
CA GLY A 466 -26.90 22.82 -1.04
C GLY A 466 -28.03 22.01 -1.68
N LEU A 467 -28.14 20.72 -1.35
CA LEU A 467 -29.21 19.82 -1.83
C LEU A 467 -30.62 20.30 -1.44
N SER A 468 -30.76 20.89 -0.25
CA SER A 468 -32.02 21.49 0.21
C SER A 468 -32.45 22.67 -0.68
N SER A 469 -31.49 23.46 -1.18
CA SER A 469 -31.76 24.57 -2.11
C SER A 469 -32.15 24.13 -3.52
N TRP A 470 -31.74 22.93 -3.95
CA TRP A 470 -32.16 22.31 -5.21
C TRP A 470 -33.57 21.74 -5.11
N SER A 471 -33.85 20.94 -4.06
CA SER A 471 -35.17 20.35 -3.82
C SER A 471 -36.29 21.41 -3.79
N ALA A 472 -36.03 22.58 -3.20
CA ALA A 472 -36.99 23.68 -3.13
C ALA A 472 -37.32 24.32 -4.51
N LYS A 473 -36.41 24.23 -5.51
CA LYS A 473 -36.62 24.78 -6.85
C LYS A 473 -37.50 23.89 -7.73
N GLU A 474 -37.43 22.57 -7.58
CA GLU A 474 -38.28 21.65 -8.35
C GLU A 474 -39.73 21.64 -7.84
N SER A 475 -39.94 21.76 -6.52
CA SER A 475 -41.29 21.89 -5.93
C SER A 475 -42.05 23.16 -6.34
N GLY A 476 -41.39 24.14 -6.97
CA GLY A 476 -42.01 25.39 -7.42
C GLY A 476 -42.83 25.28 -8.72
N LEU A 477 -42.74 24.18 -9.48
CA LEU A 477 -43.41 24.02 -10.78
C LEU A 477 -44.42 22.86 -10.80
N ARG A 478 -45.49 22.89 -9.98
CA ARG A 478 -46.70 22.03 -10.15
C ARG A 478 -47.95 22.39 -9.33
N THR A 479 -48.45 23.63 -9.45
CA THR A 479 -49.86 23.94 -9.12
C THR A 479 -50.48 24.85 -10.19
N ARG A 480 -51.50 24.35 -10.89
CA ARG A 480 -52.46 25.13 -11.70
C ARG A 480 -53.85 24.77 -11.20
N ASP A 481 -54.64 25.77 -10.84
CA ASP A 481 -56.03 25.58 -10.39
C ASP A 481 -56.99 25.30 -11.57
N PRO A 482 -58.10 24.57 -11.33
CA PRO A 482 -59.12 24.30 -12.35
C PRO A 482 -60.32 25.27 -12.30
N ALA A 483 -60.45 26.07 -13.36
CA ALA A 483 -61.70 26.45 -14.06
C ALA A 483 -62.89 27.14 -13.32
N SER A 484 -62.99 28.47 -13.49
CA SER A 484 -64.24 29.26 -13.70
C SER A 484 -63.85 30.73 -13.99
N ASP A 485 -64.44 31.52 -14.90
CA ASP A 485 -65.47 31.28 -15.92
C ASP A 485 -65.41 32.34 -17.06
N GLN A 486 -66.13 32.11 -18.17
CA GLN A 486 -66.63 33.07 -19.18
C GLN A 486 -65.74 34.19 -19.81
N ALA A 487 -65.39 33.95 -21.09
CA ALA A 487 -65.55 34.83 -22.28
C ALA A 487 -65.26 36.35 -22.26
N GLY A 488 -64.43 36.84 -23.20
CA GLY A 488 -64.28 38.29 -23.48
C GLY A 488 -63.34 38.69 -24.63
N ALA A 489 -63.81 38.59 -25.88
CA ALA A 489 -63.38 39.30 -27.11
C ALA A 489 -61.89 39.42 -27.55
N ASP A 490 -61.61 38.85 -28.72
CA ASP A 490 -60.55 39.14 -29.72
C ASP A 490 -60.89 40.45 -30.51
N PRO A 491 -60.15 40.96 -31.54
CA PRO A 491 -58.75 40.79 -31.99
C PRO A 491 -57.95 42.10 -32.25
N ALA A 492 -56.62 42.00 -32.47
CA ALA A 492 -55.79 42.76 -33.45
C ALA A 492 -54.29 42.42 -33.24
N ALA A 493 -53.50 41.91 -34.21
CA ALA A 493 -53.04 42.49 -35.49
C ALA A 493 -51.94 43.58 -35.35
N ALA A 494 -50.84 43.61 -36.13
CA ALA A 494 -50.24 42.62 -37.06
C ALA A 494 -48.83 43.09 -37.55
N ARG A 495 -48.04 42.16 -38.16
CA ARG A 495 -46.93 42.42 -39.14
C ARG A 495 -45.66 43.15 -38.64
N ASP A 496 -44.50 43.18 -39.32
CA ASP A 496 -43.77 42.39 -40.37
C ASP A 496 -42.31 42.94 -40.35
N ASP A 497 -41.22 42.41 -40.94
CA ASP A 497 -40.88 41.26 -41.83
C ASP A 497 -39.44 40.78 -41.49
N GLY A 498 -38.91 39.73 -42.15
CA GLY A 498 -37.48 39.40 -42.14
C GLY A 498 -37.13 37.97 -42.62
N VAL A 499 -37.05 37.76 -43.94
CA VAL A 499 -36.93 36.45 -44.63
C VAL A 499 -35.98 36.61 -45.86
N PRO A 500 -35.32 35.57 -46.45
CA PRO A 500 -35.20 34.13 -46.14
C PRO A 500 -33.74 33.62 -45.92
N GLY A 501 -33.59 32.32 -45.61
CA GLY A 501 -32.31 31.57 -45.64
C GLY A 501 -32.54 30.05 -45.67
N GLU A 502 -32.45 29.44 -46.84
CA GLU A 502 -32.94 28.08 -47.16
C GLU A 502 -32.21 26.88 -46.47
N VAL A 503 -33.02 25.86 -46.04
CA VAL A 503 -32.95 24.42 -46.45
C VAL A 503 -31.69 23.59 -46.03
N ARG A 504 -31.73 22.32 -45.55
CA ARG A 504 -32.72 21.20 -45.59
C ARG A 504 -32.58 20.24 -44.37
N ARG A 505 -33.66 19.52 -44.03
CA ARG A 505 -33.61 18.16 -43.40
C ARG A 505 -34.05 17.12 -44.43
N PRO A 506 -33.68 15.84 -44.27
CA PRO A 506 -34.70 14.83 -43.92
C PRO A 506 -34.18 13.87 -42.81
N ARG A 507 -34.98 13.20 -41.95
CA ARG A 507 -35.90 12.06 -42.21
C ARG A 507 -35.20 10.95 -43.03
N GLY A 508 -35.13 9.67 -42.63
CA GLY A 508 -35.73 8.93 -41.51
C GLY A 508 -36.60 7.78 -42.03
N GLY A 509 -36.37 6.54 -41.59
CA GLY A 509 -37.09 5.37 -42.12
C GLY A 509 -36.87 4.07 -41.33
N ARG A 510 -37.87 3.19 -41.35
CA ARG A 510 -37.86 1.82 -40.78
C ARG A 510 -37.25 0.82 -41.78
N THR A 511 -36.71 -0.30 -41.31
CA THR A 511 -37.14 -1.68 -41.68
C THR A 511 -36.29 -2.73 -40.95
N GLY A 512 -36.84 -3.95 -40.83
CA GLY A 512 -36.08 -5.19 -40.68
C GLY A 512 -36.57 -6.18 -41.74
N PRO A 513 -35.90 -7.34 -41.89
CA PRO A 513 -36.68 -8.59 -42.02
C PRO A 513 -36.05 -9.81 -41.29
N GLU A 514 -36.73 -10.95 -41.40
CA GLU A 514 -36.32 -12.30 -40.95
C GLU A 514 -35.23 -12.91 -41.88
N GLY A 515 -34.66 -14.12 -41.68
CA GLY A 515 -34.96 -15.23 -40.75
C GLY A 515 -34.03 -16.46 -40.96
N ASP A 516 -34.55 -17.67 -40.64
CA ASP A 516 -33.94 -19.02 -40.74
C ASP A 516 -32.74 -19.37 -39.80
N GLY A 517 -32.59 -20.61 -39.29
CA GLY A 517 -33.54 -21.74 -39.27
C GLY A 517 -32.92 -23.15 -39.08
N ARG A 518 -33.65 -24.08 -38.43
CA ARG A 518 -33.37 -25.53 -38.16
C ARG A 518 -32.47 -25.82 -36.93
N GLY A 519 -32.71 -26.81 -36.06
CA GLY A 519 -33.85 -27.75 -35.81
C GLY A 519 -33.68 -28.35 -34.38
N LEU A 520 -34.71 -28.72 -33.60
CA LEU A 520 -35.69 -29.84 -33.74
C LEU A 520 -35.00 -31.23 -33.82
N MET A 521 -35.39 -32.27 -33.07
CA MET A 521 -36.69 -32.58 -32.42
C MET A 521 -36.55 -33.54 -31.20
N GLY A 522 -37.60 -33.67 -30.36
CA GLY A 522 -37.75 -34.75 -29.35
C GLY A 522 -38.37 -36.04 -29.94
N PRO A 523 -38.56 -37.13 -29.16
CA PRO A 523 -39.72 -37.28 -28.24
C PRO A 523 -39.40 -38.15 -26.97
N GLN A 524 -40.34 -38.93 -26.39
CA GLN A 524 -41.42 -38.56 -25.44
C GLN A 524 -42.07 -39.85 -24.85
N HIS A 525 -42.80 -39.76 -23.72
CA HIS A 525 -43.67 -40.81 -23.08
C HIS A 525 -42.97 -42.04 -22.42
N ASP A 526 -43.56 -42.78 -21.44
CA ASP A 526 -44.60 -42.54 -20.41
C ASP A 526 -44.68 -43.76 -19.42
N ARG A 527 -45.23 -43.60 -18.19
CA ARG A 527 -45.67 -44.66 -17.20
C ARG A 527 -44.57 -45.56 -16.55
N THR A 528 -44.71 -46.18 -15.35
CA THR A 528 -45.75 -46.20 -14.29
C THR A 528 -45.17 -46.70 -12.94
N HIS A 529 -45.64 -46.16 -11.79
CA HIS A 529 -45.55 -46.72 -10.41
C HIS A 529 -44.13 -47.02 -9.84
N GLN A 530 -43.87 -47.14 -8.53
CA GLN A 530 -44.68 -47.19 -7.30
C GLN A 530 -43.81 -46.68 -6.11
N GLY A 531 -44.38 -46.04 -5.06
CA GLY A 531 -43.66 -45.80 -3.78
C GLY A 531 -43.76 -44.39 -3.17
N VAL A 532 -44.38 -44.30 -2.00
CA VAL A 532 -44.55 -43.14 -1.08
C VAL A 532 -44.53 -43.74 0.35
N PRO A 533 -44.12 -43.06 1.45
CA PRO A 533 -43.74 -41.65 1.66
C PRO A 533 -42.24 -41.47 2.06
N GLY A 534 -41.73 -40.27 2.34
CA GLY A 534 -42.30 -38.93 2.20
C GLY A 534 -41.55 -37.91 3.08
N ALA A 535 -41.39 -36.69 2.56
CA ALA A 535 -40.88 -35.52 3.28
C ALA A 535 -41.56 -34.29 2.70
N GLU A 536 -42.17 -33.45 3.55
CA GLU A 536 -42.89 -32.26 3.09
C GLU A 536 -41.90 -31.17 2.67
N ALA A 537 -42.17 -30.50 1.54
CA ALA A 537 -41.31 -29.45 1.02
C ALA A 537 -41.68 -28.09 1.64
N GLU A 538 -40.76 -27.47 2.38
CA GLU A 538 -40.93 -26.07 2.78
C GLU A 538 -40.94 -25.14 1.54
N PRO A 539 -41.92 -24.23 1.42
CA PRO A 539 -41.99 -23.30 0.31
C PRO A 539 -40.96 -22.17 0.45
N ARG A 540 -40.41 -21.71 -0.69
CA ARG A 540 -39.48 -20.57 -0.74
C ARG A 540 -40.15 -19.28 -0.25
N ALA A 541 -39.92 -18.90 1.00
CA ALA A 541 -40.32 -17.61 1.55
C ALA A 541 -39.14 -16.62 1.58
N HIS A 542 -39.14 -15.63 0.66
CA HIS A 542 -38.25 -14.47 0.77
C HIS A 542 -38.69 -13.57 1.93
N GLY A 543 -38.26 -13.88 3.15
CA GLY A 543 -38.60 -13.13 4.36
C GLY A 543 -37.35 -12.81 5.20
N VAL A 544 -36.84 -11.59 5.08
CA VAL A 544 -35.76 -11.09 5.94
C VAL A 544 -36.28 -11.02 7.38
N ARG A 545 -35.69 -11.81 8.29
CA ARG A 545 -35.89 -11.71 9.74
C ARG A 545 -34.55 -11.60 10.44
N ALA A 546 -34.39 -10.53 11.22
CA ALA A 546 -33.16 -10.20 11.91
C ALA A 546 -33.05 -10.89 13.28
N ARG A 547 -31.81 -11.05 13.75
CA ARG A 547 -31.37 -10.95 15.15
C ARG A 547 -29.86 -10.66 15.15
N ALA A 548 -29.36 -9.98 16.17
CA ALA A 548 -28.07 -9.31 16.13
C ALA A 548 -27.21 -9.56 17.37
N VAL A 549 -25.90 -9.68 17.14
CA VAL A 549 -24.81 -9.32 18.06
C VAL A 549 -23.71 -8.70 17.18
N HIS A 550 -23.10 -7.58 17.61
CA HIS A 550 -21.88 -7.02 16.99
C HIS A 550 -20.65 -7.67 17.64
N VAL A 551 -19.55 -7.98 16.94
CA VAL A 551 -18.73 -7.05 16.15
C VAL A 551 -18.19 -7.65 14.83
N LEU A 552 -18.61 -7.06 13.70
CA LEU A 552 -17.92 -6.94 12.40
C LEU A 552 -17.33 -8.18 11.67
N ARG A 553 -17.92 -8.51 10.49
CA ARG A 553 -17.40 -9.17 9.24
C ARG A 553 -16.44 -10.39 9.37
N GLY A 554 -16.60 -11.51 8.64
CA GLY A 554 -17.64 -11.95 7.69
C GLY A 554 -17.13 -13.09 6.77
N GLN A 555 -18.01 -14.01 6.34
CA GLN A 555 -17.76 -15.25 5.55
C GLN A 555 -16.97 -16.40 6.28
N PRO A 556 -17.13 -17.68 5.88
CA PRO A 556 -16.70 -18.84 6.70
C PRO A 556 -15.55 -19.68 6.12
N GLY A 557 -14.57 -20.04 6.95
CA GLY A 557 -13.48 -20.98 6.63
C GLY A 557 -13.31 -22.07 7.69
N LEU A 558 -12.99 -23.30 7.27
CA LEU A 558 -12.76 -24.45 8.16
C LEU A 558 -11.33 -24.47 8.69
N CYS A 559 -11.13 -24.95 9.92
CA CYS A 559 -10.16 -26.03 10.12
C CYS A 559 -10.49 -26.95 11.32
N ARG A 560 -10.15 -28.23 11.20
CA ARG A 560 -10.22 -29.25 12.27
C ARG A 560 -8.80 -29.68 12.65
N ARG A 561 -8.55 -29.92 13.95
CA ARG A 561 -7.54 -30.87 14.50
C ARG A 561 -7.81 -31.01 16.01
N SER A 562 -8.74 -31.87 16.44
CA SER A 562 -8.57 -33.32 16.59
C SER A 562 -7.36 -33.73 17.43
N PHE A 563 -7.53 -33.72 18.76
CA PHE A 563 -6.69 -34.45 19.70
C PHE A 563 -7.56 -35.49 20.42
N ARG A 564 -7.09 -36.73 20.56
CA ARG A 564 -7.83 -37.81 21.24
C ARG A 564 -7.21 -38.07 22.62
N ALA A 565 -7.99 -37.81 23.68
CA ALA A 565 -7.82 -38.48 24.96
C ALA A 565 -8.71 -39.73 24.98
N GLY A 566 -8.26 -40.81 25.62
CA GLY A 566 -8.98 -42.10 25.64
C GLY A 566 -9.52 -42.47 27.01
N GLY A 567 -10.64 -43.20 27.04
CA GLY A 567 -10.98 -44.11 28.14
C GLY A 567 -11.61 -43.50 29.40
N GLY A 568 -12.76 -42.82 29.29
CA GLY A 568 -13.59 -42.47 30.45
C GLY A 568 -14.88 -41.73 30.07
N GLN A 569 -16.04 -42.23 30.51
CA GLN A 569 -17.34 -41.56 30.34
C GLN A 569 -17.47 -40.41 31.38
N PRO A 570 -18.15 -39.27 31.06
CA PRO A 570 -19.55 -39.25 30.64
C PRO A 570 -19.90 -38.43 29.39
N LEU A 571 -21.16 -38.57 28.95
CA LEU A 571 -21.74 -38.02 27.71
C LEU A 571 -22.03 -36.50 27.75
N ARG A 572 -21.03 -35.68 28.07
CA ARG A 572 -21.02 -34.21 27.85
C ARG A 572 -19.64 -33.74 27.41
N VAL A 573 -19.14 -34.27 26.29
CA VAL A 573 -17.78 -34.00 25.82
C VAL A 573 -17.60 -32.53 25.40
N PHE A 574 -18.63 -31.90 24.83
CA PHE A 574 -18.60 -30.50 24.41
C PHE A 574 -20.00 -29.86 24.47
N ASP A 575 -20.16 -28.86 25.33
CA ASP A 575 -21.33 -27.96 25.38
C ASP A 575 -20.80 -26.53 25.53
N TRP A 576 -20.57 -25.86 24.39
CA TRP A 576 -19.88 -24.56 24.32
C TRP A 576 -20.88 -23.41 24.33
N ALA A 577 -21.58 -23.21 25.45
CA ALA A 577 -22.51 -22.08 25.63
C ALA A 577 -21.86 -20.69 25.45
N ASN A 578 -20.52 -20.62 25.49
CA ASN A 578 -19.69 -19.41 25.42
C ASN A 578 -19.03 -19.16 24.06
N HIS A 579 -19.42 -19.85 22.98
CA HIS A 579 -18.86 -19.63 21.63
C HIS A 579 -19.40 -18.33 20.99
N LEU A 580 -18.86 -17.19 21.42
CA LEU A 580 -19.06 -15.89 20.78
C LEU A 580 -18.16 -15.75 19.54
N LEU A 581 -18.71 -15.22 18.45
CA LEU A 581 -17.95 -14.87 17.24
C LEU A 581 -17.09 -13.61 17.49
N ALA A 582 -15.84 -13.83 17.92
CA ALA A 582 -14.80 -12.80 17.94
C ALA A 582 -14.02 -12.81 16.60
N CYS A 583 -13.70 -11.63 16.05
CA CYS A 583 -12.89 -11.54 14.83
C CYS A 583 -11.44 -11.99 15.07
N THR A 584 -10.75 -12.40 13.99
CA THR A 584 -9.37 -12.92 14.00
C THR A 584 -8.40 -12.03 14.78
N VAL A 585 -8.45 -10.71 14.57
CA VAL A 585 -7.60 -9.74 15.28
C VAL A 585 -7.89 -9.70 16.79
N CYS A 586 -9.18 -9.69 17.19
CA CYS A 586 -9.55 -9.69 18.61
C CYS A 586 -9.12 -10.98 19.31
N ASN A 587 -9.20 -12.14 18.64
CA ASN A 587 -8.87 -13.42 19.24
C ASN A 587 -7.36 -13.72 19.20
N SER A 588 -6.70 -13.56 18.05
CA SER A 588 -5.31 -14.01 17.82
C SER A 588 -4.24 -12.96 18.12
N HIS A 589 -4.56 -11.66 18.08
CA HIS A 589 -3.59 -10.59 18.34
C HIS A 589 -3.77 -9.95 19.72
N HIS A 590 -5.01 -9.68 20.13
CA HIS A 590 -5.29 -9.07 21.44
C HIS A 590 -5.54 -10.09 22.56
N LYS A 591 -6.70 -10.78 22.54
CA LYS A 591 -7.15 -11.58 23.69
C LYS A 591 -6.29 -12.82 23.94
N ARG A 592 -5.97 -13.58 22.88
CA ARG A 592 -5.17 -14.82 22.93
C ARG A 592 -5.63 -15.75 24.06
N ASP A 593 -4.68 -16.32 24.80
CA ASP A 593 -4.83 -17.11 26.01
C ASP A 593 -5.10 -16.29 27.29
N THR A 594 -5.15 -14.96 27.21
CA THR A 594 -5.43 -14.08 28.36
C THR A 594 -6.88 -14.26 28.85
N PHE A 595 -7.06 -14.82 30.05
CA PHE A 595 -8.36 -14.96 30.73
C PHE A 595 -8.24 -14.40 32.16
N PRO A 596 -8.19 -13.06 32.33
CA PRO A 596 -7.97 -12.44 33.63
C PRO A 596 -9.11 -12.74 34.60
N ARG A 597 -8.73 -12.87 35.87
CA ARG A 597 -9.61 -13.07 37.01
C ARG A 597 -9.29 -12.03 38.08
N ASP A 598 -10.24 -11.81 38.97
CA ASP A 598 -10.01 -11.08 40.21
C ASP A 598 -9.02 -11.85 41.10
N GLU A 599 -8.20 -11.13 41.86
CA GLU A 599 -7.16 -11.72 42.70
C GLU A 599 -7.67 -12.11 44.10
N GLU A 600 -8.80 -11.55 44.56
CA GLU A 600 -9.40 -11.87 45.86
C GLU A 600 -10.43 -13.01 45.77
N ASP A 601 -11.31 -13.01 44.76
CA ASP A 601 -12.41 -13.98 44.63
C ASP A 601 -12.33 -14.92 43.41
N GLY A 602 -11.41 -14.66 42.47
CA GLY A 602 -11.23 -15.48 41.26
C GLY A 602 -12.29 -15.30 40.16
N THR A 603 -13.19 -14.32 40.28
CA THR A 603 -14.23 -14.01 39.29
C THR A 603 -13.64 -13.62 37.94
N LEU A 604 -14.23 -14.11 36.84
CA LEU A 604 -13.80 -13.77 35.47
C LEU A 604 -13.98 -12.27 35.20
N LEU A 605 -12.89 -11.57 34.87
CA LEU A 605 -12.89 -10.12 34.59
C LEU A 605 -13.15 -9.79 33.11
N LEU A 606 -13.36 -10.78 32.24
CA LEU A 606 -13.90 -10.53 30.90
C LEU A 606 -15.43 -10.48 30.96
N LEU A 607 -15.99 -9.53 30.23
CA LEU A 607 -17.42 -9.32 30.05
C LEU A 607 -17.99 -10.40 29.13
N ASP A 608 -19.04 -11.09 29.56
CA ASP A 608 -19.72 -12.12 28.76
C ASP A 608 -21.07 -11.59 28.19
N PRO A 609 -21.12 -11.11 26.94
CA PRO A 609 -22.35 -10.60 26.33
C PRO A 609 -23.41 -11.66 26.03
N THR A 610 -23.22 -12.94 26.40
CA THR A 610 -24.32 -13.93 26.41
C THR A 610 -25.20 -13.84 27.65
N CYS A 611 -24.68 -13.33 28.77
CA CYS A 611 -25.39 -13.25 30.06
C CYS A 611 -25.30 -11.88 30.75
N GLU A 612 -24.40 -11.00 30.33
CA GLU A 612 -24.23 -9.63 30.84
C GLU A 612 -24.61 -8.60 29.76
N GLU A 613 -25.31 -7.52 30.14
CA GLU A 613 -25.63 -6.40 29.23
C GLU A 613 -24.41 -5.46 29.12
N PRO A 614 -23.74 -5.35 27.95
CA PRO A 614 -22.49 -4.60 27.84
C PRO A 614 -22.61 -3.12 28.21
N LEU A 615 -23.77 -2.49 28.02
CA LEU A 615 -24.02 -1.09 28.37
C LEU A 615 -23.93 -0.82 29.88
N HIS A 616 -24.09 -1.82 30.75
CA HIS A 616 -23.86 -1.68 32.20
C HIS A 616 -22.36 -1.58 32.55
N HIS A 617 -21.48 -2.05 31.67
CA HIS A 617 -20.04 -2.14 31.92
C HIS A 617 -19.22 -1.17 31.05
N LEU A 618 -19.77 -0.72 29.93
CA LEU A 618 -19.08 0.06 28.89
C LEU A 618 -19.94 1.23 28.41
N HIS A 619 -19.38 2.44 28.43
CA HIS A 619 -19.99 3.64 27.87
C HIS A 619 -19.24 4.13 26.64
N LEU A 620 -19.88 4.25 25.47
CA LEU A 620 -19.27 4.79 24.25
C LEU A 620 -19.40 6.32 24.21
N ASN A 621 -18.28 7.04 24.29
CA ASN A 621 -18.24 8.46 23.98
C ASN A 621 -18.46 8.64 22.46
N LEU A 622 -19.67 9.03 22.07
CA LEU A 622 -20.08 9.05 20.66
C LEU A 622 -19.21 9.98 19.78
N PRO A 623 -18.82 11.20 20.20
CA PRO A 623 -17.99 12.07 19.37
C PRO A 623 -16.51 11.64 19.27
N ALA A 624 -15.95 11.00 20.30
CA ALA A 624 -14.55 10.56 20.30
C ALA A 624 -14.37 9.14 19.76
N GLY A 625 -15.43 8.30 19.76
CA GLY A 625 -15.43 6.92 19.28
C GLY A 625 -14.83 5.90 20.26
N SER A 626 -14.51 6.29 21.49
CA SER A 626 -13.87 5.44 22.52
C SER A 626 -14.84 4.97 23.60
N TYR A 627 -14.61 3.75 24.10
CA TYR A 627 -15.28 3.20 25.27
C TYR A 627 -14.59 3.63 26.56
N THR A 628 -15.38 4.13 27.50
CA THR A 628 -15.01 4.32 28.91
C THR A 628 -15.59 3.16 29.72
N ALA A 629 -14.81 2.60 30.63
CA ALA A 629 -15.28 1.55 31.52
C ALA A 629 -16.16 2.10 32.65
N LEU A 630 -17.25 1.38 32.96
CA LEU A 630 -18.13 1.64 34.10
C LEU A 630 -17.93 0.63 35.25
N SER A 631 -17.12 -0.41 35.03
CA SER A 631 -16.86 -1.49 35.99
C SER A 631 -15.48 -2.13 35.76
N ALA A 632 -14.98 -2.91 36.72
CA ALA A 632 -13.75 -3.69 36.59
C ALA A 632 -13.76 -4.62 35.35
N LYS A 633 -14.87 -5.33 35.12
CA LYS A 633 -15.07 -6.15 33.91
C LYS A 633 -14.97 -5.34 32.62
N GLY A 634 -15.59 -4.16 32.60
CA GLY A 634 -15.52 -3.24 31.47
C GLY A 634 -14.09 -2.78 31.20
N ALA A 635 -13.35 -2.38 32.23
CA ALA A 635 -11.97 -1.94 32.11
C ALA A 635 -11.07 -3.05 31.55
N LYS A 636 -11.15 -4.24 32.14
CA LYS A 636 -10.32 -5.38 31.74
C LYS A 636 -10.68 -5.94 30.36
N SER A 637 -11.94 -5.77 29.93
CA SER A 637 -12.38 -6.09 28.57
C SER A 637 -11.91 -5.05 27.54
N VAL A 638 -11.91 -3.75 27.87
CA VAL A 638 -11.35 -2.70 26.99
C VAL A 638 -9.85 -2.93 26.75
N GLU A 639 -9.13 -3.30 27.81
CA GLU A 639 -7.72 -3.71 27.79
C GLU A 639 -7.50 -4.95 26.90
N VAL A 640 -8.04 -6.11 27.30
CA VAL A 640 -7.71 -7.41 26.70
C VAL A 640 -8.22 -7.60 25.27
N PHE A 641 -9.34 -6.98 24.88
CA PHE A 641 -9.83 -7.03 23.49
C PHE A 641 -9.33 -5.85 22.63
N GLY A 642 -8.59 -4.89 23.20
CA GLY A 642 -8.16 -3.69 22.51
C GLY A 642 -9.34 -2.89 21.94
N LEU A 643 -10.42 -2.72 22.70
CA LEU A 643 -11.68 -2.13 22.20
C LEU A 643 -11.53 -0.68 21.73
N ASN A 644 -10.50 0.02 22.22
CA ASN A 644 -10.14 1.39 21.87
C ASN A 644 -8.99 1.50 20.86
N ARG A 645 -8.62 0.41 20.15
CA ARG A 645 -7.62 0.49 19.08
C ARG A 645 -8.05 1.47 17.96
N PRO A 646 -7.11 2.15 17.28
CA PRO A 646 -7.43 3.33 16.45
C PRO A 646 -8.45 3.06 15.35
N VAL A 647 -8.34 1.92 14.66
CA VAL A 647 -9.27 1.50 13.60
C VAL A 647 -10.72 1.34 14.09
N LEU A 648 -10.93 0.87 15.33
CA LEU A 648 -12.28 0.79 15.92
C LEU A 648 -12.79 2.17 16.35
N VAL A 649 -11.92 3.02 16.87
CA VAL A 649 -12.27 4.39 17.29
C VAL A 649 -12.65 5.25 16.08
N LYS A 650 -11.89 5.17 14.97
CA LYS A 650 -12.23 5.75 13.67
C LYS A 650 -13.58 5.20 13.17
N GLY A 651 -13.73 3.87 13.09
CA GLY A 651 -14.94 3.22 12.62
C GLY A 651 -16.21 3.64 13.37
N ARG A 652 -16.15 3.72 14.71
CA ARG A 652 -17.27 4.19 15.55
C ARG A 652 -17.52 5.70 15.41
N THR A 653 -16.47 6.52 15.26
CA THR A 653 -16.62 7.96 15.00
C THR A 653 -17.34 8.21 13.67
N GLU A 654 -16.93 7.55 12.59
CA GLU A 654 -17.62 7.63 11.29
C GLU A 654 -19.05 7.08 11.35
N ALA A 655 -19.26 5.98 12.09
CA ALA A 655 -20.57 5.37 12.27
C ALA A 655 -21.55 6.34 12.95
N TYR A 656 -21.09 7.08 13.96
CA TYR A 656 -21.87 8.13 14.62
C TYR A 656 -22.21 9.28 13.66
N THR A 657 -21.25 9.72 12.83
CA THR A 657 -21.50 10.73 11.78
C THR A 657 -22.55 10.23 10.77
N ARG A 658 -22.42 9.00 10.25
CA ARG A 658 -23.40 8.39 9.32
C ARG A 658 -24.78 8.27 9.95
N ALA A 659 -24.88 7.76 11.18
CA ALA A 659 -26.14 7.62 11.91
C ALA A 659 -26.88 8.96 12.07
N ARG A 660 -26.17 10.04 12.45
CA ARG A 660 -26.77 11.38 12.57
C ARG A 660 -27.28 11.94 11.24
N LEU A 661 -26.60 11.67 10.12
CA LEU A 661 -27.04 12.09 8.80
C LEU A 661 -28.31 11.37 8.35
N PHE A 662 -28.38 10.04 8.52
CA PHE A 662 -29.59 9.27 8.22
C PHE A 662 -30.79 9.72 9.09
N LEU A 663 -30.58 9.92 10.39
CA LEU A 663 -31.64 10.41 11.29
C LEU A 663 -32.11 11.83 10.92
N GLY A 664 -31.21 12.72 10.52
CA GLY A 664 -31.54 14.08 10.08
C GLY A 664 -32.34 14.09 8.78
N GLN A 665 -31.92 13.32 7.77
CA GLN A 665 -32.66 13.16 6.52
C GLN A 665 -34.02 12.52 6.77
N TRP A 666 -34.08 11.44 7.55
CA TRP A 666 -35.33 10.77 7.94
C TRP A 666 -36.33 11.73 8.59
N HIS A 667 -35.86 12.58 9.51
CA HIS A 667 -36.71 13.56 10.20
C HIS A 667 -37.27 14.60 9.24
N LEU A 668 -36.45 15.17 8.35
CA LEU A 668 -36.88 16.13 7.32
C LEU A 668 -37.89 15.52 6.33
N VAL A 669 -37.66 14.28 5.91
CA VAL A 669 -38.53 13.54 5.00
C VAL A 669 -39.86 13.19 5.68
N ARG A 670 -39.83 12.75 6.95
CA ARG A 670 -41.04 12.55 7.78
C ARG A 670 -41.86 13.82 7.97
N GLN A 671 -41.23 14.98 8.20
CA GLN A 671 -41.93 16.26 8.31
C GLN A 671 -42.64 16.64 6.99
N ARG A 672 -42.08 16.27 5.82
CA ARG A 672 -42.70 16.49 4.50
C ARG A 672 -43.82 15.49 4.16
N GLY A 673 -44.10 14.52 5.04
CA GLY A 673 -45.15 13.51 4.85
C GLY A 673 -44.78 12.33 3.95
N ASP A 674 -43.60 12.34 3.33
CA ASP A 674 -43.09 11.25 2.50
C ASP A 674 -42.70 10.06 3.37
N ARG A 675 -43.55 9.02 3.36
CA ARG A 675 -43.34 7.81 4.16
C ARG A 675 -42.41 6.81 3.47
N ASP A 676 -42.46 6.74 2.14
CA ASP A 676 -41.74 5.72 1.37
C ASP A 676 -40.24 6.00 1.37
N THR A 677 -39.84 7.27 1.18
CA THR A 677 -38.43 7.68 1.32
C THR A 677 -37.96 7.59 2.78
N ALA A 678 -38.82 7.89 3.76
CA ALA A 678 -38.46 7.74 5.17
C ALA A 678 -38.17 6.27 5.52
N ASP A 679 -39.03 5.35 5.10
CA ASP A 679 -38.86 3.93 5.39
C ASP A 679 -37.70 3.30 4.56
N GLN A 680 -37.36 3.87 3.40
CA GLN A 680 -36.10 3.57 2.69
C GLN A 680 -34.87 4.01 3.49
N ILE A 681 -34.85 5.23 4.05
CA ILE A 681 -33.73 5.72 4.88
C ILE A 681 -33.53 4.83 6.11
N VAL A 682 -34.62 4.37 6.76
CA VAL A 682 -34.53 3.40 7.87
C VAL A 682 -33.89 2.08 7.42
N ARG A 683 -34.29 1.51 6.28
CA ARG A 683 -33.69 0.28 5.73
C ARG A 683 -32.22 0.46 5.38
N LEU A 684 -31.84 1.61 4.82
CA LEU A 684 -30.45 1.94 4.51
C LEU A 684 -29.61 2.04 5.79
N ALA A 685 -30.10 2.71 6.83
CA ALA A 685 -29.43 2.82 8.12
C ALA A 685 -29.27 1.46 8.83
N TRP A 686 -30.28 0.58 8.73
CA TRP A 686 -30.26 -0.76 9.33
C TRP A 686 -29.22 -1.69 8.68
N ASN A 687 -28.96 -1.51 7.38
CA ASN A 687 -27.99 -2.30 6.61
C ASN A 687 -26.52 -1.83 6.81
N GLN A 688 -26.27 -0.81 7.63
CA GLN A 688 -24.94 -0.31 7.93
C GLN A 688 -24.39 -0.97 9.22
N PRO A 689 -23.06 -1.20 9.33
CA PRO A 689 -22.45 -1.79 10.51
C PRO A 689 -22.33 -0.76 11.66
N LEU A 690 -23.47 -0.41 12.28
CA LEU A 690 -23.59 0.68 13.26
C LEU A 690 -24.24 0.29 14.59
N ALA A 691 -24.68 -0.96 14.79
CA ALA A 691 -25.63 -1.28 15.87
C ALA A 691 -25.14 -1.01 17.30
N ASP A 692 -23.83 -1.10 17.58
CA ASP A 692 -23.23 -0.70 18.86
C ASP A 692 -23.31 0.82 19.08
N VAL A 693 -23.05 1.60 18.04
CA VAL A 693 -23.19 3.07 18.05
C VAL A 693 -24.65 3.47 18.16
N LEU A 694 -25.56 2.83 17.41
CA LEU A 694 -26.99 3.09 17.46
C LEU A 694 -27.60 2.71 18.81
N ALA A 695 -27.24 1.56 19.39
CA ALA A 695 -27.69 1.16 20.73
C ALA A 695 -27.22 2.18 21.79
N SER A 696 -25.96 2.62 21.71
CA SER A 696 -25.44 3.68 22.59
C SER A 696 -26.15 5.02 22.36
N MET A 697 -26.50 5.38 21.12
CA MET A 697 -27.31 6.57 20.84
C MET A 697 -28.71 6.48 21.46
N PHE A 698 -29.42 5.36 21.30
CA PHE A 698 -30.73 5.15 21.91
C PHE A 698 -30.66 5.17 23.45
N HIS A 699 -29.67 4.51 24.05
CA HIS A 699 -29.50 4.50 25.50
C HIS A 699 -29.17 5.90 26.05
N GLN A 700 -28.27 6.64 25.40
CA GLN A 700 -27.93 8.01 25.80
C GLN A 700 -29.05 9.03 25.55
N ALA A 701 -29.95 8.78 24.59
CA ALA A 701 -31.11 9.65 24.35
C ALA A 701 -32.11 9.66 25.51
N ALA A 702 -32.20 8.56 26.28
CA ALA A 702 -33.01 8.47 27.49
C ALA A 702 -32.35 9.12 28.73
N HIS A 703 -31.10 9.57 28.63
CA HIS A 703 -30.36 10.13 29.77
C HIS A 703 -30.78 11.60 30.05
N PRO A 704 -30.88 12.06 31.31
CA PRO A 704 -31.22 13.46 31.61
C PRO A 704 -30.31 14.51 30.96
N ALA A 705 -29.06 14.16 30.66
CA ALA A 705 -28.11 15.01 29.94
C ALA A 705 -28.21 14.94 28.39
N ALA A 706 -29.18 14.20 27.81
CA ALA A 706 -29.29 13.96 26.37
C ALA A 706 -29.23 15.23 25.53
N ALA A 707 -29.91 16.31 25.93
CA ALA A 707 -29.87 17.60 25.26
C ALA A 707 -28.42 18.13 25.08
N VAL A 708 -27.54 17.90 26.06
CA VAL A 708 -26.10 18.26 26.00
C VAL A 708 -25.31 17.24 25.18
N LEU A 709 -25.56 15.93 25.37
CA LEU A 709 -24.88 14.84 24.66
C LEU A 709 -25.15 14.87 23.15
N PHE A 710 -26.32 15.33 22.70
CA PHE A 710 -26.68 15.45 21.28
C PHE A 710 -26.59 16.87 20.70
N ALA A 711 -26.42 17.92 21.51
CA ALA A 711 -26.26 19.31 21.02
C ALA A 711 -25.21 19.45 19.90
N GLY A 712 -25.63 20.00 18.76
CA GLY A 712 -24.82 20.28 17.58
C GLY A 712 -24.72 21.78 17.23
N ARG A 713 -24.47 22.09 15.95
CA ARG A 713 -24.69 23.44 15.39
C ARG A 713 -26.14 23.54 14.88
N GLY A 714 -26.78 24.69 15.08
CA GLY A 714 -27.91 25.19 14.30
C GLY A 714 -29.27 24.47 14.43
N THR A 715 -29.33 23.23 14.91
CA THR A 715 -30.56 22.44 15.02
C THR A 715 -30.94 22.21 16.48
N CYS A 716 -32.11 22.74 16.87
CA CYS A 716 -32.86 22.19 17.99
C CYS A 716 -33.41 20.82 17.55
N TRP A 717 -32.75 19.75 18.00
CA TRP A 717 -33.38 18.44 18.01
C TRP A 717 -34.42 18.48 19.14
N PRO A 718 -35.72 18.22 18.86
CA PRO A 718 -36.70 18.06 19.92
C PRO A 718 -36.31 16.84 20.77
N SER A 719 -36.58 16.94 22.07
CA SER A 719 -36.35 15.90 23.08
C SER A 719 -37.17 14.64 22.82
#